data_AF-A0A6A6KDL6-F1
#
_entry.id   AF-A0A6A6KDL6-F1
#
_cell.length_a   1.000
_cell.length_b   1.000
_cell.length_c   1.000
_cell.angle_alpha   90.00
_cell.angle_beta   90.00
_cell.angle_gamma   90.00
#
_symmetry.space_group_name_H-M   'P 1'
#
loop_
_entity.id
_entity.type
_entity.pdbx_description
1 polymer ?
#
loop_
_entity_poly.entity_id
_entity_poly.type
_entity_poly.pdbx_seq_one_letter_code
_entity_poly.pdbx_strand_id
1 'polypeptide(L)'
;MINPSLVLITGDLTDGKSKDLLVMKQNEDEWLEYQNIIEDVVKRSGLDKNIFYDLRGNHDIFGVPVVGGSFDFFSKYSINGQLARRGNVNSVTLETGERKHLFIGLDTAMSVGLRGPTNLFGHPTDQLLTQLDSQLSQWDSQTNKPVTKISFGHFPLSFSASSHSGKSLKDIFLNHSISAYLCGHLHARFGSAKNCSFGAPSAEEFWEWEMGDWRKSRAMRIMAIDRGHVSYLDIDFKSGAKKTIVLPTFPLDSRFMSTSSWHQKYECQHMVPSSYETIRALVFSVSPIVSVVARIYDARPGTLNIVLETPMTKVVVDMSRGDFYAAPWNHKAFDDPSPDRFWLQIEVIDIMARSTLSELRPFSVNGLTTKISWTWKEFFVMGCQWAELYYPIFWTSAGFPLHGLEYIGSPDIMVVVLPHLIFVVLPATFVAGALAAERGMFKEHFLSLSGKKEDDDSGQMNKKSQVLDKQGDRRLKFYFGRSDADRNGSSTLAVVYFNPSLERREALLTGRFHQETKGASRLAGTKGLSLDSFSPGIDKAIGCYDAAVQELIVIDNLMSALVGIEGQYVKRVHGKEDEITFQIDASMDLALQERAKWIFPLCESYLLIDQFVESRSQFKSGVVNHAFAAALRALLLDYQAMVAQLEHQFRLGKLSIQGLWFYCQPLMGSMQALSTVVKKASANNFTGSAVLNLLQSQAKAMAGDSAVRSLLEKMTHCASNAYLGILESFLDSLAHNNEMYFLGGSTKESSMILMVNFSLQRKSLHKESLTQDYDAKYWRQRYSLKEGIPSFLANIAGTILTTGKYLNVMRECGHNVQYDLMGKLLSLKHYLLLDQGDFLVHFTDIARDELTKKLDEISVEKLQSLLDLALRTTAAAADPCHEDLTCCVERSSLLKTLGNLKDLGTRAFPDNNDLEEPMSITGLETFSLSYKVQWPLSIVISKKALTKYQLIFRFLFHCKHVDRQLCGAWQVHQGVRALNMRGTAIPRSALLCRSMLKFINSLLHYLTFEVLEPNWHMMYNKMQTAKSIDEVIQYHDLFLDKCLKECLLLLPELLKKVERLKLVCLQYAAASQWLISSSIDIPKLEEPSDVSLRSEKSKQWRSRSQSQAVKMMTQNTTVTESILKFEREFNAELQSLGPILSSNSQAEPYLTHLAQWILGIRNDQ
;
A
#
# COMPACT_ATOMS: atom_id res chain seq x y z
N MET A 1 -24.69 40.32 38.28
CA MET A 1 -23.49 41.03 37.76
C MET A 1 -23.87 41.89 36.57
N ILE A 2 -24.38 41.31 35.47
CA ILE A 2 -24.95 42.06 34.34
C ILE A 2 -26.47 42.11 34.52
N ASN A 3 -27.10 43.24 34.19
CA ASN A 3 -28.56 43.42 34.18
C ASN A 3 -29.00 43.94 32.79
N PRO A 4 -29.21 43.06 31.79
CA PRO A 4 -29.54 43.47 30.44
C PRO A 4 -30.97 44.04 30.34
N SER A 5 -31.24 44.82 29.30
CA SER A 5 -32.61 45.25 28.94
C SER A 5 -33.35 44.26 28.04
N LEU A 6 -32.61 43.38 27.37
CA LEU A 6 -33.09 42.39 26.40
C LEU A 6 -32.08 41.23 26.34
N VAL A 7 -32.55 39.99 26.19
CA VAL A 7 -31.72 38.80 25.99
C VAL A 7 -32.16 38.10 24.71
N LEU A 8 -31.24 37.94 23.76
CA LEU A 8 -31.48 37.32 22.46
C LEU A 8 -30.77 35.97 22.38
N ILE A 9 -31.47 34.95 21.89
CA ILE A 9 -30.91 33.60 21.66
C ILE A 9 -31.16 33.25 20.18
N THR A 10 -30.09 33.32 19.38
CA THR A 10 -30.12 33.23 17.91
C THR A 10 -29.51 31.95 17.32
N GLY A 11 -28.69 31.23 18.07
CA GLY A 11 -28.17 29.91 17.67
C GLY A 11 -29.14 28.78 18.00
N ASP A 12 -28.82 27.55 17.59
CA ASP A 12 -29.64 26.38 17.90
C ASP A 12 -29.85 26.21 19.41
N LEU A 13 -31.09 25.95 19.81
CA LEU A 13 -31.47 25.68 21.20
C LEU A 13 -31.16 24.23 21.61
N THR A 14 -31.21 23.31 20.64
CA THR A 14 -30.95 21.87 20.76
C THR A 14 -29.83 21.41 19.79
N ASP A 15 -29.29 20.20 19.95
CA ASP A 15 -28.35 19.64 18.95
C ASP A 15 -29.09 18.86 17.85
N GLY A 16 -30.31 18.38 18.14
CA GLY A 16 -31.16 17.67 17.19
C GLY A 16 -30.52 16.40 16.63
N LYS A 17 -29.58 15.79 17.35
CA LYS A 17 -28.73 14.68 16.88
C LYS A 17 -28.71 13.53 17.87
N SER A 18 -28.86 12.32 17.36
CA SER A 18 -28.63 11.10 18.12
C SER A 18 -27.17 11.01 18.62
N LYS A 19 -26.96 10.23 19.70
CA LYS A 19 -25.65 10.10 20.38
C LYS A 19 -24.56 9.43 19.52
N ASP A 20 -24.95 8.74 18.46
CA ASP A 20 -24.11 8.15 17.41
C ASP A 20 -23.87 9.08 16.21
N LEU A 21 -24.49 10.28 16.20
CA LEU A 21 -24.47 11.28 15.12
C LEU A 21 -25.11 10.84 13.79
N LEU A 22 -25.73 9.66 13.72
CA LEU A 22 -26.29 9.09 12.48
C LEU A 22 -27.70 9.58 12.15
N VAL A 23 -28.50 9.95 13.15
CA VAL A 23 -29.90 10.36 12.98
C VAL A 23 -30.11 11.77 13.50
N MET A 24 -30.31 12.71 12.57
CA MET A 24 -30.72 14.06 12.91
C MET A 24 -32.25 14.11 13.07
N LYS A 25 -32.72 14.29 14.31
CA LYS A 25 -34.12 14.40 14.71
C LYS A 25 -34.27 15.15 16.02
N GLN A 26 -35.44 15.75 16.25
CA GLN A 26 -35.80 16.26 17.57
C GLN A 26 -35.75 15.17 18.65
N ASN A 27 -35.28 15.55 19.85
CA ASN A 27 -35.37 14.75 21.06
C ASN A 27 -36.04 15.57 22.18
N GLU A 28 -37.09 15.05 22.80
CA GLU A 28 -37.87 15.79 23.80
C GLU A 28 -37.07 16.05 25.08
N ASP A 29 -36.11 15.18 25.42
CA ASP A 29 -35.21 15.39 26.57
C ASP A 29 -34.39 16.70 26.45
N GLU A 30 -33.95 17.06 25.23
CA GLU A 30 -33.14 18.27 25.02
C GLU A 30 -33.98 19.54 25.21
N TRP A 31 -35.26 19.50 24.86
CA TRP A 31 -36.21 20.59 25.07
C TRP A 31 -36.65 20.74 26.52
N LEU A 32 -36.83 19.62 27.23
CA LEU A 32 -37.07 19.62 28.68
C LEU A 32 -35.87 20.20 29.42
N GLU A 33 -34.65 19.81 29.07
CA GLU A 33 -33.43 20.36 29.67
C GLU A 33 -33.24 21.86 29.33
N TYR A 34 -33.52 22.27 28.09
CA TYR A 34 -33.53 23.70 27.71
C TYR A 34 -34.52 24.50 28.57
N GLN A 35 -35.76 24.03 28.72
CA GLN A 35 -36.76 24.70 29.58
C GLN A 35 -36.26 24.79 31.04
N ASN A 36 -35.79 23.68 31.60
CA ASN A 36 -35.29 23.63 32.99
C ASN A 36 -34.14 24.63 33.21
N ILE A 37 -33.18 24.69 32.27
CA ILE A 37 -32.04 25.61 32.34
C ILE A 37 -32.51 27.08 32.25
N ILE A 38 -33.41 27.41 31.34
CA ILE A 38 -33.94 28.77 31.21
C ILE A 38 -34.73 29.20 32.46
N GLU A 39 -35.54 28.33 33.04
CA GLU A 39 -36.30 28.64 34.26
C GLU A 39 -35.38 28.80 35.48
N ASP A 40 -34.31 28.01 35.59
CA ASP A 40 -33.26 28.20 36.58
C ASP A 40 -32.47 29.50 36.37
N VAL A 41 -32.14 29.85 35.12
CA VAL A 41 -31.48 31.13 34.77
C VAL A 41 -32.35 32.33 35.14
N VAL A 42 -33.63 32.33 34.78
CA VAL A 42 -34.61 33.37 35.18
C VAL A 42 -34.66 33.47 36.71
N LYS A 43 -34.84 32.34 37.40
CA LYS A 43 -34.95 32.27 38.87
C LYS A 43 -33.69 32.72 39.62
N ARG A 44 -32.49 32.40 39.12
CA ARG A 44 -31.21 32.78 39.76
C ARG A 44 -30.75 34.19 39.39
N SER A 45 -31.10 34.69 38.21
CA SER A 45 -30.72 36.05 37.77
C SER A 45 -31.65 37.13 38.28
N GLY A 46 -32.93 36.80 38.57
CA GLY A 46 -33.96 37.78 38.91
C GLY A 46 -34.42 38.62 37.71
N LEU A 47 -34.08 38.21 36.48
CA LEU A 47 -34.53 38.87 35.25
C LEU A 47 -35.94 38.41 34.89
N ASP A 48 -36.77 39.32 34.39
CA ASP A 48 -38.11 38.98 33.90
C ASP A 48 -38.02 38.10 32.64
N LYS A 49 -38.73 36.95 32.63
CA LYS A 49 -38.83 36.03 31.49
C LYS A 49 -39.29 36.75 30.21
N ASN A 50 -40.05 37.85 30.32
CA ASN A 50 -40.47 38.65 29.16
C ASN A 50 -39.30 39.28 28.36
N ILE A 51 -38.13 39.52 28.95
CA ILE A 51 -37.00 40.14 28.22
C ILE A 51 -36.22 39.15 27.35
N PHE A 52 -36.51 37.86 27.45
CA PHE A 52 -35.86 36.82 26.67
C PHE A 52 -36.63 36.57 25.37
N TYR A 53 -35.89 36.42 24.26
CA TYR A 53 -36.41 36.09 22.93
C TYR A 53 -35.51 35.03 22.30
N ASP A 54 -36.08 33.86 22.00
CA ASP A 54 -35.41 32.74 21.32
C ASP A 54 -35.98 32.48 19.92
N LEU A 55 -35.11 32.11 18.98
CA LEU A 55 -35.46 31.75 17.60
C LEU A 55 -35.14 30.28 17.34
N ARG A 56 -35.76 29.71 16.30
CA ARG A 56 -35.42 28.36 15.82
C ARG A 56 -34.11 28.40 15.03
N GLY A 57 -33.16 27.55 15.43
CA GLY A 57 -32.06 27.13 14.57
C GLY A 57 -32.48 26.07 13.56
N ASN A 58 -31.55 25.70 12.66
CA ASN A 58 -31.81 24.60 11.74
C ASN A 58 -31.87 23.25 12.47
N HIS A 59 -31.12 23.07 13.56
CA HIS A 59 -31.20 21.85 14.37
C HIS A 59 -32.57 21.71 15.06
N ASP A 60 -33.17 22.81 15.51
CA ASP A 60 -34.42 22.85 16.28
C ASP A 60 -35.66 22.43 15.48
N ILE A 61 -35.50 22.22 14.16
CA ILE A 61 -36.55 21.74 13.28
C ILE A 61 -36.21 20.39 12.62
N PHE A 62 -35.03 19.80 12.86
CA PHE A 62 -34.65 18.51 12.26
C PHE A 62 -35.71 17.41 12.46
N GLY A 63 -36.28 16.93 11.35
CA GLY A 63 -37.28 15.87 11.33
C GLY A 63 -38.72 16.29 11.65
N VAL A 64 -38.99 17.59 11.86
CA VAL A 64 -40.34 18.11 12.14
C VAL A 64 -41.14 18.20 10.83
N PRO A 65 -42.27 17.49 10.67
CA PRO A 65 -43.00 17.48 9.41
C PRO A 65 -43.86 18.72 9.17
N VAL A 66 -44.38 19.34 10.24
CA VAL A 66 -45.28 20.51 10.20
C VAL A 66 -45.07 21.36 11.45
N VAL A 67 -44.88 22.67 11.28
CA VAL A 67 -44.86 23.67 12.37
C VAL A 67 -46.19 23.66 13.13
N GLY A 68 -46.14 23.64 14.46
CA GLY A 68 -47.30 23.46 15.35
C GLY A 68 -47.82 22.02 15.46
N GLY A 69 -47.21 21.05 14.77
CA GLY A 69 -47.54 19.62 14.90
C GLY A 69 -46.98 18.98 16.17
N SER A 70 -47.28 17.69 16.39
CA SER A 70 -46.88 16.94 17.59
C SER A 70 -45.37 16.84 17.84
N PHE A 71 -44.55 17.11 16.81
CA PHE A 71 -43.09 17.10 16.86
C PHE A 71 -42.45 18.51 16.85
N ASP A 72 -43.24 19.59 16.75
CA ASP A 72 -42.73 20.96 16.90
C ASP A 72 -42.56 21.29 18.39
N PHE A 73 -41.47 20.79 18.95
CA PHE A 73 -41.12 21.00 20.34
C PHE A 73 -40.72 22.46 20.64
N PHE A 74 -40.25 23.24 19.66
CA PHE A 74 -40.07 24.68 19.83
C PHE A 74 -41.38 25.37 20.21
N SER A 75 -42.49 25.10 19.51
CA SER A 75 -43.81 25.68 19.83
C SER A 75 -44.38 25.28 21.19
N LYS A 76 -43.80 24.26 21.85
CA LYS A 76 -44.18 23.71 23.16
C LYS A 76 -43.27 24.15 24.31
N TYR A 77 -41.96 24.23 24.07
CA TYR A 77 -40.93 24.38 25.10
C TYR A 77 -40.09 25.67 25.03
N SER A 78 -40.08 26.37 23.89
CA SER A 78 -39.35 27.66 23.77
C SER A 78 -40.00 28.78 24.57
N ILE A 79 -39.22 29.81 24.90
CA ILE A 79 -39.69 30.99 25.63
C ILE A 79 -40.75 31.73 24.81
N ASN A 80 -40.48 31.96 23.53
CA ASN A 80 -41.43 32.59 22.62
C ASN A 80 -42.66 31.72 22.38
N GLY A 81 -42.51 30.39 22.31
CA GLY A 81 -43.63 29.44 22.23
C GLY A 81 -44.56 29.50 23.45
N GLN A 82 -43.98 29.55 24.66
CA GLN A 82 -44.70 29.66 25.94
C GLN A 82 -45.33 31.04 26.16
N LEU A 83 -44.68 32.12 25.69
CA LEU A 83 -45.22 33.50 25.72
C LEU A 83 -46.14 33.80 24.53
N ALA A 84 -46.58 32.77 23.78
CA ALA A 84 -47.47 32.85 22.61
C ALA A 84 -46.98 33.72 21.43
N ARG A 85 -45.69 34.06 21.39
CA ARG A 85 -45.00 34.83 20.32
C ARG A 85 -44.69 33.95 19.10
N ARG A 86 -45.73 33.33 18.55
CA ARG A 86 -45.63 32.28 17.51
C ARG A 86 -45.52 32.80 16.06
N GLY A 87 -45.41 34.12 15.86
CA GLY A 87 -45.22 34.70 14.53
C GLY A 87 -43.77 34.61 14.06
N ASN A 88 -43.54 34.42 12.76
CA ASN A 88 -42.19 34.38 12.21
C ASN A 88 -41.46 35.75 12.22
N VAL A 89 -42.18 36.85 12.43
CA VAL A 89 -41.62 38.19 12.65
C VAL A 89 -42.06 38.70 14.02
N ASN A 90 -41.15 38.65 15.00
CA ASN A 90 -41.39 39.08 16.38
C ASN A 90 -40.62 40.36 16.68
N SER A 91 -41.30 41.49 16.90
CA SER A 91 -40.67 42.77 17.22
C SER A 91 -40.78 43.14 18.72
N VAL A 92 -39.79 43.88 19.21
CA VAL A 92 -39.76 44.44 20.56
C VAL A 92 -39.12 45.82 20.55
N THR A 93 -39.72 46.76 21.29
CA THR A 93 -39.32 48.16 21.33
C THR A 93 -38.80 48.53 22.71
N LEU A 94 -37.64 49.20 22.75
CA LEU A 94 -37.07 49.78 23.95
C LEU A 94 -37.02 51.31 23.78
N GLU A 95 -37.69 52.04 24.67
CA GLU A 95 -37.67 53.50 24.65
C GLU A 95 -36.71 54.06 25.73
N THR A 96 -35.87 54.99 25.31
CA THR A 96 -35.06 55.84 26.19
C THR A 96 -35.59 57.27 26.16
N GLY A 97 -35.10 58.14 27.06
CA GLY A 97 -35.50 59.54 27.08
C GLY A 97 -35.35 60.24 25.72
N GLU A 98 -34.24 59.99 25.03
CA GLU A 98 -33.89 60.65 23.76
C GLU A 98 -34.24 59.85 22.50
N ARG A 99 -34.17 58.51 22.55
CA ARG A 99 -34.27 57.64 21.35
C ARG A 99 -35.16 56.42 21.54
N LYS A 100 -35.70 55.90 20.44
CA LYS A 100 -36.35 54.58 20.40
C LYS A 100 -35.42 53.55 19.74
N HIS A 101 -35.47 52.31 20.21
CA HIS A 101 -34.75 51.18 19.63
C HIS A 101 -35.74 50.07 19.30
N LEU A 102 -35.74 49.63 18.05
CA LEU A 102 -36.59 48.57 17.52
C LEU A 102 -35.74 47.34 17.23
N PHE A 103 -36.09 46.21 17.85
CA PHE A 103 -35.46 44.92 17.61
C PHE A 103 -36.46 44.00 16.91
N ILE A 104 -36.08 43.35 15.80
CA ILE A 104 -36.95 42.46 15.02
C ILE A 104 -36.29 41.09 14.88
N GLY A 105 -36.92 40.07 15.46
CA GLY A 105 -36.54 38.67 15.34
C GLY A 105 -37.20 38.01 14.13
N LEU A 106 -36.42 37.24 13.36
CA LEU A 106 -36.83 36.58 12.13
C LEU A 106 -36.67 35.06 12.21
N ASP A 107 -37.78 34.33 12.07
CA ASP A 107 -37.77 32.88 11.86
C ASP A 107 -37.80 32.56 10.37
N THR A 108 -36.63 32.25 9.83
CA THR A 108 -36.38 31.86 8.43
C THR A 108 -36.12 30.36 8.29
N ALA A 109 -36.47 29.53 9.29
CA ALA A 109 -36.36 28.08 9.18
C ALA A 109 -37.41 27.53 8.18
N MET A 110 -37.11 26.40 7.53
CA MET A 110 -38.07 25.73 6.64
C MET A 110 -39.32 25.29 7.39
N SER A 111 -40.51 25.48 6.80
CA SER A 111 -41.78 25.00 7.37
C SER A 111 -41.88 23.47 7.46
N VAL A 112 -41.07 22.75 6.67
CA VAL A 112 -40.83 21.31 6.76
C VAL A 112 -39.35 21.10 7.11
N GLY A 113 -39.10 20.50 8.26
CA GLY A 113 -37.78 20.39 8.84
C GLY A 113 -36.95 19.25 8.27
N LEU A 114 -36.23 19.52 7.18
CA LEU A 114 -35.27 18.57 6.61
C LEU A 114 -34.17 18.18 7.62
N ARG A 115 -33.70 16.94 7.54
CA ARG A 115 -32.57 16.44 8.35
C ARG A 115 -31.25 16.99 7.79
N GLY A 116 -30.26 17.29 8.65
CA GLY A 116 -28.93 17.62 8.17
C GLY A 116 -28.28 16.46 7.38
N PRO A 117 -27.34 16.74 6.44
CA PRO A 117 -26.68 18.02 6.23
C PRO A 117 -27.36 18.99 5.23
N THR A 118 -28.52 18.65 4.67
CA THR A 118 -29.15 19.45 3.60
C THR A 118 -29.79 20.75 4.10
N ASN A 119 -30.36 20.71 5.31
CA ASN A 119 -30.94 21.87 6.00
C ASN A 119 -29.84 22.80 6.56
N LEU A 120 -29.13 23.53 5.68
CA LEU A 120 -28.03 24.44 6.02
C LEU A 120 -28.35 25.92 5.71
N PHE A 121 -29.42 26.19 4.95
CA PHE A 121 -29.77 27.54 4.49
C PHE A 121 -31.05 28.04 5.14
N GLY A 122 -31.15 29.35 5.31
CA GLY A 122 -32.39 30.05 5.67
C GLY A 122 -33.27 30.24 4.44
N HIS A 123 -34.58 30.06 4.61
CA HIS A 123 -35.55 30.11 3.52
C HIS A 123 -36.63 31.18 3.80
N PRO A 124 -36.33 32.48 3.57
CA PRO A 124 -37.30 33.55 3.71
C PRO A 124 -38.41 33.42 2.64
N THR A 125 -39.64 33.17 3.08
CA THR A 125 -40.79 33.12 2.17
C THR A 125 -41.23 34.53 1.78
N ASP A 126 -41.87 34.69 0.62
CA ASP A 126 -42.42 35.97 0.19
C ASP A 126 -43.45 36.55 1.18
N GLN A 127 -44.14 35.67 1.93
CA GLN A 127 -45.00 36.05 3.06
C GLN A 127 -44.22 36.65 4.22
N LEU A 128 -43.09 36.04 4.62
CA LEU A 128 -42.20 36.56 5.66
C LEU A 128 -41.64 37.93 5.27
N LEU A 129 -41.14 38.04 4.04
CA LEU A 129 -40.59 39.28 3.49
C LEU A 129 -41.65 40.41 3.47
N THR A 130 -42.89 40.11 3.06
CA THR A 130 -43.99 41.07 3.07
C THR A 130 -44.40 41.49 4.49
N GLN A 131 -44.37 40.58 5.46
CA GLN A 131 -44.64 40.90 6.88
C GLN A 131 -43.55 41.79 7.48
N LEU A 132 -42.29 41.56 7.12
CA LEU A 132 -41.14 42.34 7.57
C LEU A 132 -41.17 43.78 7.02
N ASP A 133 -41.34 43.93 5.70
CA ASP A 133 -41.49 45.21 5.00
C ASP A 133 -42.65 46.04 5.60
N SER A 134 -43.78 45.39 5.86
CA SER A 134 -44.96 45.99 6.51
C SER A 134 -44.70 46.43 7.96
N GLN A 135 -43.94 45.67 8.76
CA GLN A 135 -43.57 46.09 10.11
C GLN A 135 -42.54 47.23 10.11
N LEU A 136 -41.56 47.21 9.21
CA LEU A 136 -40.52 48.25 9.13
C LEU A 136 -41.07 49.59 8.67
N SER A 137 -41.94 49.59 7.65
CA SER A 137 -42.60 50.78 7.07
C SER A 137 -43.33 51.66 8.11
N GLN A 138 -43.83 51.05 9.19
CA GLN A 138 -44.51 51.76 10.30
C GLN A 138 -43.57 52.67 11.12
N TRP A 139 -42.25 52.53 10.96
CA TRP A 139 -41.24 53.30 11.69
C TRP A 139 -40.52 54.33 10.81
N ASP A 140 -40.50 54.15 9.49
CA ASP A 140 -39.94 55.12 8.53
C ASP A 140 -40.73 56.44 8.48
N SER A 141 -41.99 56.42 8.90
CA SER A 141 -42.89 57.58 8.96
C SER A 141 -42.92 58.31 10.32
N GLN A 142 -42.18 57.83 11.34
CA GLN A 142 -42.23 58.41 12.70
C GLN A 142 -41.14 59.47 12.93
N THR A 143 -41.54 60.75 12.97
CA THR A 143 -40.63 61.90 13.00
C THR A 143 -40.24 62.43 14.39
N ASN A 144 -40.96 62.05 15.46
CA ASN A 144 -40.81 62.70 16.78
C ASN A 144 -39.61 62.25 17.64
N LYS A 145 -38.99 61.10 17.35
CA LYS A 145 -37.74 60.62 17.98
C LYS A 145 -36.97 59.77 16.96
N PRO A 146 -35.63 59.86 16.90
CA PRO A 146 -34.84 58.98 16.05
C PRO A 146 -34.95 57.52 16.52
N VAL A 147 -35.14 56.61 15.56
CA VAL A 147 -35.30 55.17 15.78
C VAL A 147 -34.04 54.44 15.33
N THR A 148 -33.41 53.67 16.22
CA THR A 148 -32.38 52.68 15.82
C THR A 148 -33.07 51.36 15.52
N LYS A 149 -32.88 50.80 14.31
CA LYS A 149 -33.46 49.51 13.91
C LYS A 149 -32.37 48.43 13.95
N ILE A 150 -32.61 47.33 14.65
CA ILE A 150 -31.72 46.16 14.71
C ILE A 150 -32.55 44.92 14.40
N SER A 151 -32.07 44.05 13.51
CA SER A 151 -32.69 42.77 13.23
C SER A 151 -31.87 41.63 13.84
N PHE A 152 -32.50 40.51 14.14
CA PHE A 152 -31.82 39.28 14.56
C PHE A 152 -32.49 38.05 13.95
N GLY A 153 -31.69 37.04 13.64
CA GLY A 153 -32.10 35.81 12.98
C GLY A 153 -31.12 34.68 13.31
N HIS A 154 -31.34 33.50 12.74
CA HIS A 154 -30.40 32.39 12.91
C HIS A 154 -29.26 32.44 11.87
N PHE A 155 -29.62 32.40 10.59
CA PHE A 155 -28.70 32.27 9.46
C PHE A 155 -28.05 33.61 9.08
N PRO A 156 -26.73 33.66 8.77
CA PRO A 156 -26.12 34.73 8.01
C PRO A 156 -26.78 34.92 6.63
N LEU A 157 -26.70 36.12 6.07
CA LEU A 157 -27.30 36.49 4.78
C LEU A 157 -26.69 35.72 3.60
N SER A 158 -25.39 35.42 3.67
CA SER A 158 -24.68 34.51 2.76
C SER A 158 -25.22 33.07 2.78
N PHE A 159 -25.86 32.67 3.88
CA PHE A 159 -26.56 31.40 4.08
C PHE A 159 -28.09 31.56 4.06
N SER A 160 -28.61 32.68 3.54
CA SER A 160 -30.02 32.83 3.19
C SER A 160 -30.22 32.59 1.69
N ALA A 161 -31.21 31.78 1.33
CA ALA A 161 -31.75 31.75 -0.02
C ALA A 161 -32.55 33.04 -0.31
N SER A 162 -32.75 33.33 -1.59
CA SER A 162 -33.79 34.27 -2.04
C SER A 162 -35.17 33.60 -2.02
N SER A 163 -36.24 34.40 -1.95
CA SER A 163 -37.62 33.94 -2.02
C SER A 163 -38.04 33.55 -3.44
N HIS A 164 -39.28 33.06 -3.63
CA HIS A 164 -39.75 32.66 -4.97
C HIS A 164 -39.93 33.85 -5.93
N SER A 165 -40.08 35.08 -5.42
CA SER A 165 -40.02 36.30 -6.25
C SER A 165 -38.60 36.83 -6.49
N GLY A 166 -37.56 36.11 -6.06
CA GLY A 166 -36.16 36.49 -6.21
C GLY A 166 -35.66 37.53 -5.21
N LYS A 167 -36.49 37.98 -4.27
CA LYS A 167 -36.11 38.95 -3.23
C LYS A 167 -35.29 38.30 -2.12
N SER A 168 -34.35 39.05 -1.56
CA SER A 168 -33.56 38.66 -0.39
C SER A 168 -33.95 39.47 0.86
N LEU A 169 -33.49 39.03 2.03
CA LEU A 169 -33.57 39.82 3.26
C LEU A 169 -32.73 41.10 3.19
N LYS A 170 -31.61 41.07 2.46
CA LYS A 170 -30.68 42.19 2.30
C LYS A 170 -31.36 43.39 1.64
N ASP A 171 -32.20 43.16 0.63
CA ASP A 171 -32.91 44.22 -0.10
C ASP A 171 -33.85 45.01 0.82
N ILE A 172 -34.54 44.31 1.72
CA ILE A 172 -35.45 44.92 2.72
C ILE A 172 -34.65 45.62 3.82
N PHE A 173 -33.52 45.05 4.26
CA PHE A 173 -32.65 45.66 5.27
C PHE A 173 -32.03 46.99 4.78
N LEU A 174 -31.71 47.09 3.49
CA LEU A 174 -31.27 48.33 2.83
C LEU A 174 -32.42 49.34 2.71
N ASN A 175 -33.55 48.94 2.11
CA ASN A 175 -34.74 49.78 1.90
C ASN A 175 -35.23 50.49 3.17
N HIS A 176 -35.10 49.83 4.33
CA HIS A 176 -35.51 50.38 5.64
C HIS A 176 -34.35 50.86 6.51
N SER A 177 -33.12 50.99 5.98
CA SER A 177 -31.94 51.51 6.70
C SER A 177 -31.72 50.87 8.08
N ILE A 178 -31.66 49.54 8.12
CA ILE A 178 -31.36 48.80 9.37
C ILE A 178 -29.92 49.09 9.82
N SER A 179 -29.70 49.23 11.12
CA SER A 179 -28.37 49.57 11.68
C SER A 179 -27.47 48.35 11.86
N ALA A 180 -28.04 47.20 12.26
CA ALA A 180 -27.33 45.92 12.36
C ALA A 180 -28.26 44.70 12.24
N TYR A 181 -27.71 43.58 11.75
CA TYR A 181 -28.30 42.24 11.76
C TYR A 181 -27.44 41.29 12.62
N LEU A 182 -28.07 40.53 13.51
CA LEU A 182 -27.42 39.62 14.46
C LEU A 182 -27.75 38.16 14.12
N CYS A 183 -26.74 37.31 13.94
CA CYS A 183 -26.91 35.89 13.54
C CYS A 183 -26.01 34.95 14.37
N GLY A 184 -26.19 33.62 14.22
CA GLY A 184 -25.53 32.64 15.10
C GLY A 184 -25.61 31.18 14.63
N HIS A 185 -25.44 30.94 13.33
CA HIS A 185 -25.58 29.60 12.73
C HIS A 185 -24.28 28.79 12.80
N LEU A 186 -23.14 29.38 12.42
CA LEU A 186 -21.92 28.61 12.21
C LEU A 186 -21.12 28.46 13.51
N HIS A 187 -21.12 27.23 14.05
CA HIS A 187 -20.25 26.84 15.17
C HIS A 187 -18.81 27.36 14.99
N ALA A 188 -18.16 27.78 16.09
CA ALA A 188 -16.96 28.63 16.07
C ALA A 188 -15.66 28.03 15.46
N ARG A 189 -15.74 26.91 14.71
CA ARG A 189 -14.66 26.44 13.80
C ARG A 189 -14.30 27.46 12.72
N PHE A 190 -15.21 28.39 12.38
CA PHE A 190 -15.03 29.36 11.30
C PHE A 190 -14.57 30.76 11.74
N GLY A 191 -14.54 31.05 13.05
CA GLY A 191 -14.17 32.37 13.60
C GLY A 191 -15.38 33.27 13.87
N SER A 192 -15.16 34.41 14.54
CA SER A 192 -16.23 35.40 14.80
C SER A 192 -16.18 36.49 13.72
N ALA A 193 -16.81 36.18 12.58
CA ALA A 193 -16.80 37.04 11.40
C ALA A 193 -17.84 38.19 11.48
N LYS A 194 -17.54 39.30 10.79
CA LYS A 194 -18.32 40.54 10.78
C LYS A 194 -18.27 41.13 9.37
N ASN A 195 -19.41 41.45 8.78
CA ASN A 195 -19.52 41.75 7.35
C ASN A 195 -19.64 43.25 7.04
N CYS A 196 -19.22 43.63 5.83
CA CYS A 196 -19.54 44.89 5.19
C CYS A 196 -20.03 44.58 3.76
N SER A 197 -21.20 45.12 3.37
CA SER A 197 -21.87 44.75 2.12
C SER A 197 -21.25 45.41 0.87
N PHE A 198 -20.15 44.85 0.37
CA PHE A 198 -19.59 45.28 -0.92
C PHE A 198 -20.58 45.07 -2.08
N GLY A 199 -20.77 46.12 -2.91
CA GLY A 199 -21.51 46.04 -4.17
C GLY A 199 -22.24 47.32 -4.60
N ALA A 200 -22.63 48.18 -3.66
CA ALA A 200 -23.40 49.41 -3.93
C ALA A 200 -22.53 50.69 -3.91
N PRO A 201 -23.03 51.81 -4.47
CA PRO A 201 -22.49 53.15 -4.18
C PRO A 201 -22.56 53.47 -2.67
N SER A 202 -21.71 54.38 -2.21
CA SER A 202 -21.45 54.67 -0.78
C SER A 202 -22.58 55.44 -0.07
N ALA A 203 -23.78 54.88 -0.01
CA ALA A 203 -24.97 55.49 0.58
C ALA A 203 -25.69 54.58 1.60
N GLU A 204 -25.72 53.26 1.37
CA GLU A 204 -26.53 52.31 2.14
C GLU A 204 -25.70 51.09 2.56
N GLU A 205 -25.14 51.14 3.78
CA GLU A 205 -24.44 50.01 4.40
C GLU A 205 -25.02 49.72 5.78
N PHE A 206 -25.21 48.43 6.10
CA PHE A 206 -25.58 47.95 7.42
C PHE A 206 -24.62 46.86 7.88
N TRP A 207 -24.51 46.69 9.21
CA TRP A 207 -23.61 45.70 9.79
C TRP A 207 -24.27 44.33 9.94
N GLU A 208 -23.52 43.26 9.69
CA GLU A 208 -23.91 41.90 10.01
C GLU A 208 -22.88 41.27 10.97
N TRP A 209 -23.35 40.78 12.12
CA TRP A 209 -22.51 40.29 13.22
C TRP A 209 -22.91 38.86 13.64
N GLU A 210 -22.14 37.86 13.21
CA GLU A 210 -22.28 36.48 13.70
C GLU A 210 -21.68 36.32 15.11
N MET A 211 -22.12 35.29 15.85
CA MET A 211 -21.54 34.88 17.13
C MET A 211 -21.40 33.35 17.20
N GLY A 212 -20.32 32.87 17.82
CA GLY A 212 -20.09 31.44 18.05
C GLY A 212 -21.04 30.79 19.06
N ASP A 213 -21.21 29.48 18.97
CA ASP A 213 -22.20 28.70 19.72
C ASP A 213 -21.89 28.55 21.22
N TRP A 214 -22.92 28.60 22.08
CA TRP A 214 -22.75 28.48 23.54
C TRP A 214 -22.23 27.10 23.97
N ARG A 215 -22.49 26.03 23.20
CA ARG A 215 -22.19 24.63 23.56
C ARG A 215 -20.70 24.31 23.52
N LYS A 216 -20.01 24.67 22.42
CA LYS A 216 -18.60 24.37 22.13
C LYS A 216 -17.73 25.62 22.30
N SER A 217 -18.19 26.77 21.83
CA SER A 217 -17.42 28.02 21.90
C SER A 217 -17.56 28.73 23.24
N ARG A 218 -18.68 28.52 23.97
CA ARG A 218 -18.97 29.18 25.26
C ARG A 218 -18.91 30.71 25.15
N ALA A 219 -19.29 31.25 23.99
CA ALA A 219 -19.27 32.67 23.69
C ALA A 219 -20.59 33.37 24.06
N MET A 220 -20.50 34.60 24.58
CA MET A 220 -21.63 35.49 24.82
C MET A 220 -21.26 36.93 24.42
N ARG A 221 -22.12 37.60 23.65
CA ARG A 221 -21.99 39.01 23.29
C ARG A 221 -22.73 39.88 24.30
N ILE A 222 -22.05 40.86 24.89
CA ILE A 222 -22.70 41.99 25.59
C ILE A 222 -22.72 43.16 24.64
N MET A 223 -23.90 43.69 24.32
CA MET A 223 -24.09 44.89 23.50
C MET A 223 -24.59 46.06 24.37
N ALA A 224 -24.05 47.25 24.13
CA ALA A 224 -24.46 48.50 24.74
C ALA A 224 -24.74 49.55 23.64
N ILE A 225 -25.73 50.42 23.88
CA ILE A 225 -26.07 51.53 23.00
C ILE A 225 -25.89 52.83 23.80
N ASP A 226 -24.83 53.58 23.52
CA ASP A 226 -24.45 54.81 24.20
C ASP A 226 -24.77 56.01 23.30
N ARG A 227 -25.84 56.76 23.63
CA ARG A 227 -26.36 57.91 22.85
C ARG A 227 -26.63 57.61 21.37
N GLY A 228 -26.86 56.34 21.02
CA GLY A 228 -27.07 55.85 19.65
C GLY A 228 -25.84 55.21 19.01
N HIS A 229 -24.66 55.31 19.61
CA HIS A 229 -23.48 54.54 19.20
C HIS A 229 -23.60 53.11 19.74
N VAL A 230 -23.60 52.11 18.86
CA VAL A 230 -23.64 50.70 19.25
C VAL A 230 -22.21 50.19 19.46
N SER A 231 -21.95 49.58 20.61
CA SER A 231 -20.68 48.93 20.94
C SER A 231 -20.95 47.59 21.62
N TYR A 232 -20.02 46.64 21.52
CA TYR A 232 -20.18 45.31 22.10
C TYR A 232 -18.83 44.68 22.47
N LEU A 233 -18.91 43.64 23.30
CA LEU A 233 -17.80 42.80 23.74
C LEU A 233 -18.23 41.34 23.66
N ASP A 234 -17.38 40.50 23.07
CA ASP A 234 -17.57 39.06 23.00
C ASP A 234 -16.78 38.37 24.13
N ILE A 235 -17.40 37.44 24.85
CA ILE A 235 -16.85 36.82 26.06
C ILE A 235 -16.81 35.30 25.89
N ASP A 236 -15.59 34.76 25.80
CA ASP A 236 -15.32 33.32 25.87
C ASP A 236 -15.23 32.85 27.34
N PHE A 237 -16.13 31.95 27.75
CA PHE A 237 -16.17 31.36 29.09
C PHE A 237 -15.36 30.06 29.24
N LYS A 238 -14.61 29.57 28.23
CA LYS A 238 -13.78 28.35 28.35
C LYS A 238 -12.73 28.43 29.46
N SER A 239 -12.24 29.63 29.77
CA SER A 239 -11.29 29.89 30.87
C SER A 239 -11.96 30.13 32.23
N GLY A 240 -13.29 29.94 32.31
CA GLY A 240 -14.11 30.26 33.47
C GLY A 240 -14.79 31.63 33.37
N ALA A 241 -15.61 31.96 34.37
CA ALA A 241 -16.31 33.24 34.40
C ALA A 241 -15.36 34.40 34.77
N LYS A 242 -15.24 35.39 33.88
CA LYS A 242 -14.50 36.64 34.16
C LYS A 242 -15.14 37.36 35.37
N LYS A 243 -14.33 37.63 36.40
CA LYS A 243 -14.77 38.32 37.64
C LYS A 243 -15.04 39.81 37.45
N THR A 244 -14.38 40.40 36.45
CA THR A 244 -14.56 41.78 36.01
C THR A 244 -14.62 41.77 34.48
N ILE A 245 -15.53 42.55 33.92
CA ILE A 245 -15.80 42.70 32.49
C ILE A 245 -15.80 44.20 32.18
N VAL A 246 -15.05 44.60 31.17
CA VAL A 246 -14.90 46.00 30.74
C VAL A 246 -15.42 46.13 29.32
N LEU A 247 -16.50 46.88 29.12
CA LEU A 247 -17.10 47.20 27.81
C LEU A 247 -16.93 48.71 27.57
N PRO A 248 -15.86 49.15 26.89
CA PRO A 248 -15.69 50.57 26.56
C PRO A 248 -16.72 50.99 25.51
N THR A 249 -17.52 52.03 25.77
CA THR A 249 -18.60 52.47 24.86
C THR A 249 -18.14 53.52 23.86
N PHE A 250 -17.19 54.39 24.23
CA PHE A 250 -16.69 55.47 23.37
C PHE A 250 -15.21 55.83 23.70
N PRO A 251 -14.37 56.23 22.72
CA PRO A 251 -14.58 56.24 21.27
C PRO A 251 -14.84 54.84 20.71
N LEU A 252 -15.63 54.72 19.64
CA LEU A 252 -15.95 53.43 19.03
C LEU A 252 -14.71 52.74 18.43
N ASP A 253 -14.77 51.42 18.33
CA ASP A 253 -13.76 50.60 17.65
C ASP A 253 -13.83 50.88 16.14
N SER A 254 -12.73 51.35 15.53
CA SER A 254 -12.69 51.71 14.10
C SER A 254 -12.87 50.53 13.16
N ARG A 255 -12.79 49.30 13.66
CA ARG A 255 -13.13 48.08 12.90
C ARG A 255 -14.65 47.85 12.79
N PHE A 256 -15.46 48.45 13.67
CA PHE A 256 -16.87 48.06 13.90
C PHE A 256 -17.84 49.26 13.95
N MET A 257 -17.51 50.41 13.33
CA MET A 257 -18.31 51.63 13.41
C MET A 257 -19.54 51.63 12.48
N SER A 258 -20.72 51.87 13.04
CA SER A 258 -21.93 52.19 12.26
C SER A 258 -21.88 53.64 11.76
N THR A 259 -21.92 53.83 10.45
CA THR A 259 -22.16 55.09 9.77
C THR A 259 -23.66 55.29 9.57
N SER A 260 -24.29 56.19 10.32
CA SER A 260 -25.68 56.59 10.05
C SER A 260 -25.73 57.37 8.73
N SER A 261 -26.46 56.85 7.74
CA SER A 261 -26.51 57.30 6.33
C SER A 261 -27.21 58.64 6.11
N TRP A 262 -26.68 59.72 6.69
CA TRP A 262 -27.03 61.10 6.37
C TRP A 262 -25.74 61.91 6.09
N HIS A 263 -25.07 61.60 4.99
CA HIS A 263 -23.85 62.31 4.55
C HIS A 263 -24.05 63.23 3.34
N GLN A 264 -25.29 63.51 2.95
CA GLN A 264 -25.63 64.51 1.91
C GLN A 264 -26.73 65.51 2.33
N LYS A 265 -26.71 65.95 3.60
CA LYS A 265 -27.23 67.25 4.10
C LYS A 265 -27.02 67.40 5.61
N TYR A 266 -25.79 67.74 6.03
CA TYR A 266 -25.49 68.06 7.43
C TYR A 266 -24.56 69.28 7.55
N GLU A 267 -24.99 70.41 6.98
CA GLU A 267 -24.60 71.71 7.53
C GLU A 267 -25.25 71.85 8.93
N CYS A 268 -24.45 71.64 9.98
CA CYS A 268 -24.69 72.08 11.35
C CYS A 268 -26.11 71.86 11.94
N GLN A 269 -26.54 70.61 12.16
CA GLN A 269 -27.65 70.31 13.08
C GLN A 269 -27.28 69.27 14.15
N HIS A 270 -26.93 69.78 15.34
CA HIS A 270 -27.02 69.11 16.64
C HIS A 270 -26.74 67.59 16.75
N MET A 271 -25.50 67.18 16.48
CA MET A 271 -24.86 66.27 17.46
C MET A 271 -24.50 67.08 18.72
N VAL A 272 -24.72 66.51 19.91
CA VAL A 272 -24.34 67.16 21.17
C VAL A 272 -22.80 67.08 21.33
N PRO A 273 -22.08 68.20 21.47
CA PRO A 273 -20.60 68.21 21.54
C PRO A 273 -20.02 67.27 22.62
N SER A 274 -20.71 67.17 23.76
CA SER A 274 -20.30 66.33 24.91
C SER A 274 -20.15 64.84 24.62
N SER A 275 -20.66 64.34 23.49
CA SER A 275 -20.43 62.95 23.09
C SER A 275 -18.98 62.67 22.66
N TYR A 276 -18.24 63.67 22.18
CA TYR A 276 -16.82 63.53 21.83
C TYR A 276 -15.86 63.97 22.96
N GLU A 277 -16.35 64.70 23.96
CA GLU A 277 -15.54 65.26 25.06
C GLU A 277 -15.07 64.21 26.09
N THR A 278 -15.59 62.98 26.05
CA THR A 278 -15.31 61.94 27.06
C THR A 278 -15.03 60.56 26.45
N ILE A 279 -13.99 59.89 26.94
CA ILE A 279 -13.82 58.43 26.87
C ILE A 279 -14.81 57.82 27.86
N ARG A 280 -15.54 56.76 27.48
CA ARG A 280 -16.62 56.18 28.30
C ARG A 280 -16.62 54.65 28.27
N ALA A 281 -17.01 54.03 29.38
CA ALA A 281 -17.05 52.58 29.54
C ALA A 281 -18.10 52.11 30.56
N LEU A 282 -18.63 50.91 30.34
CA LEU A 282 -19.36 50.14 31.35
C LEU A 282 -18.41 49.09 31.95
N VAL A 283 -18.39 49.01 33.27
CA VAL A 283 -17.64 47.99 34.02
C VAL A 283 -18.63 47.16 34.83
N PHE A 284 -18.54 45.84 34.70
CA PHE A 284 -19.30 44.88 35.51
C PHE A 284 -18.30 44.06 36.33
N SER A 285 -18.43 44.05 37.65
CA SER A 285 -17.58 43.23 38.52
C SER A 285 -18.37 42.55 39.63
N VAL A 286 -17.84 41.44 40.14
CA VAL A 286 -18.30 40.78 41.39
C VAL A 286 -17.65 41.38 42.64
N SER A 287 -16.77 42.38 42.51
CA SER A 287 -16.07 43.03 43.63
C SER A 287 -16.08 44.55 43.47
N PRO A 288 -16.11 45.33 44.56
CA PRO A 288 -15.98 46.79 44.49
C PRO A 288 -14.73 47.23 43.74
N ILE A 289 -14.88 48.24 42.89
CA ILE A 289 -13.81 48.81 42.07
C ILE A 289 -13.11 49.92 42.86
N VAL A 290 -11.78 49.96 42.80
CA VAL A 290 -10.93 50.98 43.47
C VAL A 290 -10.52 52.07 42.47
N SER A 291 -10.11 51.69 41.26
CA SER A 291 -9.75 52.64 40.21
C SER A 291 -10.03 52.10 38.81
N VAL A 292 -10.29 53.02 37.89
CA VAL A 292 -10.42 52.75 36.45
C VAL A 292 -9.54 53.77 35.72
N VAL A 293 -8.76 53.32 34.74
CA VAL A 293 -7.80 54.15 34.00
C VAL A 293 -7.89 53.85 32.51
N ALA A 294 -8.07 54.89 31.69
CA ALA A 294 -8.00 54.78 30.24
C ALA A 294 -6.57 55.08 29.76
N ARG A 295 -6.03 54.21 28.90
CA ARG A 295 -4.75 54.39 28.20
C ARG A 295 -4.97 54.44 26.70
N ILE A 296 -4.27 55.35 26.03
CA ILE A 296 -4.21 55.42 24.57
C ILE A 296 -2.77 55.18 24.12
N TYR A 297 -2.61 54.36 23.09
CA TYR A 297 -1.33 54.01 22.48
C TYR A 297 -1.28 54.52 21.03
N ASP A 298 -0.11 54.96 20.56
CA ASP A 298 0.17 55.22 19.14
C ASP A 298 0.97 54.05 18.55
N ALA A 299 0.50 53.50 17.43
CA ALA A 299 1.12 52.37 16.74
C ALA A 299 2.20 52.76 15.70
N ARG A 300 2.32 54.05 15.34
CA ARG A 300 3.31 54.53 14.33
C ARG A 300 4.76 54.09 14.55
N PRO A 301 5.29 53.92 15.79
CA PRO A 301 6.66 53.45 15.99
C PRO A 301 6.91 51.98 15.65
N GLY A 302 5.89 51.22 15.25
CA GLY A 302 5.92 49.75 15.21
C GLY A 302 5.88 49.09 16.60
N THR A 303 5.90 49.89 17.66
CA THR A 303 5.70 49.52 19.07
C THR A 303 4.60 50.40 19.66
N LEU A 304 3.75 49.80 20.50
CA LEU A 304 2.61 50.49 21.11
C LEU A 304 3.10 51.39 22.25
N ASN A 305 3.29 52.68 21.97
CA ASN A 305 3.75 53.66 22.94
C ASN A 305 2.56 54.41 23.55
N ILE A 306 2.47 54.46 24.88
CA ILE A 306 1.42 55.20 25.60
C ILE A 306 1.56 56.71 25.31
N VAL A 307 0.49 57.33 24.82
CA VAL A 307 0.39 58.77 24.52
C VAL A 307 -0.64 59.50 25.38
N LEU A 308 -1.53 58.78 26.07
CA LEU A 308 -2.41 59.31 27.11
C LEU A 308 -2.64 58.26 28.19
N GLU A 309 -2.63 58.67 29.45
CA GLU A 309 -3.13 57.88 30.58
C GLU A 309 -3.96 58.79 31.49
N THR A 310 -5.25 58.48 31.65
CA THR A 310 -6.21 59.33 32.38
C THR A 310 -7.11 58.48 33.28
N PRO A 311 -7.25 58.79 34.59
CA PRO A 311 -8.20 58.12 35.46
C PRO A 311 -9.65 58.43 35.07
N MET A 312 -10.53 57.43 35.16
CA MET A 312 -11.96 57.56 34.86
C MET A 312 -12.77 57.64 36.15
N THR A 313 -13.72 58.58 36.22
CA THR A 313 -14.65 58.72 37.36
C THR A 313 -15.95 57.96 37.10
N LYS A 314 -16.49 57.30 38.14
CA LYS A 314 -17.82 56.69 38.08
C LYS A 314 -18.89 57.79 37.98
N VAL A 315 -19.68 57.77 36.92
CA VAL A 315 -20.80 58.70 36.72
C VAL A 315 -22.06 58.07 37.28
N VAL A 316 -22.65 58.68 38.30
CA VAL A 316 -23.95 58.26 38.83
C VAL A 316 -25.03 58.73 37.88
N VAL A 317 -25.74 57.79 37.26
CA VAL A 317 -26.90 58.04 36.40
C VAL A 317 -28.04 57.15 36.88
N ASP A 318 -29.19 57.71 37.23
CA ASP A 318 -30.31 56.98 37.86
C ASP A 318 -30.90 55.84 37.01
N MET A 319 -30.50 55.75 35.74
CA MET A 319 -30.95 54.77 34.74
C MET A 319 -29.86 53.75 34.34
N SER A 320 -28.63 53.84 34.85
CA SER A 320 -27.52 52.95 34.40
C SER A 320 -27.59 51.56 35.03
N ARG A 321 -27.85 50.52 34.22
CA ARG A 321 -27.88 49.10 34.64
C ARG A 321 -26.50 48.43 34.81
N GLY A 322 -25.46 49.23 35.07
CA GLY A 322 -24.07 48.82 35.27
C GLY A 322 -23.20 50.03 35.62
N ASP A 323 -22.01 49.81 36.16
CA ASP A 323 -21.15 50.93 36.60
C ASP A 323 -20.56 51.66 35.38
N PHE A 324 -21.04 52.88 35.15
CA PHE A 324 -20.61 53.73 34.05
C PHE A 324 -19.44 54.63 34.47
N TYR A 325 -18.36 54.62 33.70
CA TYR A 325 -17.15 55.41 33.94
C TYR A 325 -16.88 56.34 32.76
N ALA A 326 -16.44 57.56 33.05
CA ALA A 326 -16.05 58.54 32.03
C ALA A 326 -14.73 59.24 32.40
N ALA A 327 -13.96 59.64 31.39
CA ALA A 327 -12.79 60.52 31.53
C ALA A 327 -12.80 61.59 30.43
N PRO A 328 -12.53 62.88 30.75
CA PRO A 328 -12.40 63.93 29.75
C PRO A 328 -11.11 63.76 28.93
N TRP A 329 -11.15 64.10 27.65
CA TRP A 329 -9.99 64.03 26.74
C TRP A 329 -10.09 65.05 25.60
N ASN A 330 -8.93 65.44 25.05
CA ASN A 330 -8.87 66.27 23.84
C ASN A 330 -8.94 65.39 22.59
N HIS A 331 -10.15 65.02 22.16
CA HIS A 331 -10.37 64.18 20.98
C HIS A 331 -9.68 64.72 19.70
N LYS A 332 -9.51 66.04 19.56
CA LYS A 332 -8.84 66.66 18.39
C LYS A 332 -7.34 66.37 18.31
N ALA A 333 -6.72 65.91 19.39
CA ALA A 333 -5.34 65.41 19.36
C ALA A 333 -5.21 64.01 18.74
N PHE A 334 -6.34 63.33 18.51
CA PHE A 334 -6.45 61.97 17.96
C PHE A 334 -7.21 61.93 16.62
N ASP A 335 -7.33 63.09 15.97
CA ASP A 335 -7.72 63.25 14.57
C ASP A 335 -6.57 62.75 13.67
N ASP A 336 -6.84 61.76 12.81
CA ASP A 336 -5.85 61.19 11.90
C ASP A 336 -6.52 60.53 10.67
N PRO A 337 -5.90 60.56 9.48
CA PRO A 337 -6.36 59.80 8.31
C PRO A 337 -6.14 58.28 8.43
N SER A 338 -5.29 57.79 9.35
CA SER A 338 -5.15 56.35 9.65
C SER A 338 -6.13 55.94 10.76
N PRO A 339 -7.17 55.13 10.46
CA PRO A 339 -8.17 54.71 11.44
C PRO A 339 -7.63 53.68 12.45
N ASP A 340 -6.44 53.15 12.20
CA ASP A 340 -5.73 52.11 12.95
C ASP A 340 -4.50 52.64 13.72
N ARG A 341 -4.24 53.96 13.69
CA ARG A 341 -3.11 54.58 14.41
C ARG A 341 -3.22 54.46 15.92
N PHE A 342 -4.37 54.86 16.48
CA PHE A 342 -4.55 55.04 17.91
C PHE A 342 -5.37 53.91 18.51
N TRP A 343 -4.89 53.34 19.62
CA TRP A 343 -5.52 52.20 20.28
C TRP A 343 -5.88 52.53 21.73
N LEU A 344 -7.10 52.21 22.14
CA LEU A 344 -7.62 52.38 23.50
C LEU A 344 -7.49 51.06 24.28
N GLN A 345 -7.06 51.16 25.53
CA GLN A 345 -7.23 50.11 26.55
C GLN A 345 -7.75 50.74 27.85
N ILE A 346 -8.51 49.98 28.64
CA ILE A 346 -8.98 50.42 29.95
C ILE A 346 -8.57 49.40 31.00
N GLU A 347 -7.88 49.87 32.05
CA GLU A 347 -7.56 49.09 33.24
C GLU A 347 -8.60 49.32 34.34
N VAL A 348 -8.98 48.26 35.03
CA VAL A 348 -9.83 48.28 36.22
C VAL A 348 -9.12 47.55 37.35
N ILE A 349 -8.92 48.20 38.49
CA ILE A 349 -8.37 47.58 39.70
C ILE A 349 -9.50 47.45 40.74
N ASP A 350 -9.70 46.24 41.25
CA ASP A 350 -10.69 45.98 42.31
C ASP A 350 -10.11 46.03 43.73
N ILE A 351 -10.99 45.96 44.74
CA ILE A 351 -10.64 46.01 46.17
C ILE A 351 -9.76 44.83 46.64
N MET A 352 -9.57 43.81 45.81
CA MET A 352 -8.61 42.72 46.05
C MET A 352 -7.28 42.95 45.31
N ALA A 353 -7.03 44.19 44.85
CA ALA A 353 -5.88 44.62 44.07
C ALA A 353 -5.68 43.85 42.75
N ARG A 354 -6.74 43.25 42.19
CA ARG A 354 -6.67 42.55 40.91
C ARG A 354 -6.87 43.55 39.77
N SER A 355 -5.82 43.78 38.98
CA SER A 355 -5.95 44.47 37.69
C SER A 355 -6.67 43.59 36.67
N THR A 356 -7.58 44.19 35.92
CA THR A 356 -8.24 43.61 34.74
C THR A 356 -8.15 44.63 33.61
N LEU A 357 -7.47 44.25 32.53
CA LEU A 357 -7.39 45.06 31.31
C LEU A 357 -8.52 44.70 30.35
N SER A 358 -9.05 45.70 29.64
CA SER A 358 -9.86 45.49 28.44
C SER A 358 -9.01 44.90 27.32
N GLU A 359 -9.67 44.38 26.29
CA GLU A 359 -9.01 44.17 25.00
C GLU A 359 -8.54 45.52 24.44
N LEU A 360 -7.40 45.50 23.77
CA LEU A 360 -6.82 46.66 23.10
C LEU A 360 -7.52 46.85 21.75
N ARG A 361 -8.07 48.03 21.46
CA ARG A 361 -8.85 48.29 20.23
C ARG A 361 -8.44 49.57 19.52
N PRO A 362 -8.38 49.59 18.17
CA PRO A 362 -8.14 50.82 17.43
C PRO A 362 -9.38 51.71 17.47
N PHE A 363 -9.22 53.02 17.29
CA PHE A 363 -10.33 53.95 17.12
C PHE A 363 -9.97 55.09 16.17
N SER A 364 -10.99 55.65 15.52
CA SER A 364 -10.89 56.89 14.75
C SER A 364 -11.89 57.90 15.30
N VAL A 365 -11.41 59.09 15.66
CA VAL A 365 -12.29 60.22 16.04
C VAL A 365 -13.09 60.71 14.82
N ASN A 366 -12.53 60.52 13.62
CA ASN A 366 -13.05 61.02 12.34
C ASN A 366 -14.13 60.11 11.72
N GLY A 367 -14.48 59.00 12.37
CA GLY A 367 -15.44 58.02 11.84
C GLY A 367 -14.89 57.15 10.70
N LEU A 368 -13.58 57.23 10.42
CA LEU A 368 -12.94 56.40 9.39
C LEU A 368 -12.87 54.94 9.85
N THR A 369 -13.25 54.02 8.97
CA THR A 369 -13.24 52.58 9.24
C THR A 369 -11.93 51.92 8.82
N THR A 370 -11.38 51.07 9.68
CA THR A 370 -10.20 50.25 9.37
C THR A 370 -10.62 49.09 8.48
N LYS A 371 -9.99 48.92 7.32
CA LYS A 371 -10.20 47.74 6.46
C LYS A 371 -9.73 46.47 7.19
N ILE A 372 -10.68 45.66 7.64
CA ILE A 372 -10.38 44.34 8.20
C ILE A 372 -9.88 43.43 7.08
N SER A 373 -8.68 42.89 7.22
CA SER A 373 -8.20 41.80 6.37
C SER A 373 -8.92 40.50 6.75
N TRP A 374 -9.91 40.09 5.96
CA TRP A 374 -10.62 38.83 6.17
C TRP A 374 -9.65 37.63 6.12
N THR A 375 -9.78 36.70 7.05
CA THR A 375 -9.23 35.35 6.84
C THR A 375 -10.03 34.62 5.76
N TRP A 376 -9.44 33.58 5.15
CA TRP A 376 -10.15 32.74 4.18
C TRP A 376 -11.47 32.16 4.72
N LYS A 377 -11.55 31.92 6.03
CA LYS A 377 -12.79 31.44 6.67
C LYS A 377 -13.86 32.52 6.70
N GLU A 378 -13.50 33.75 7.08
CA GLU A 378 -14.42 34.91 7.03
C GLU A 378 -14.89 35.20 5.60
N PHE A 379 -14.01 35.08 4.60
CA PHE A 379 -14.40 35.21 3.19
C PHE A 379 -15.42 34.15 2.77
N PHE A 380 -15.19 32.86 3.07
CA PHE A 380 -16.15 31.80 2.75
C PHE A 380 -17.48 31.93 3.51
N VAL A 381 -17.46 32.48 4.72
CA VAL A 381 -18.65 32.57 5.56
C VAL A 381 -19.48 33.83 5.30
N MET A 382 -18.86 35.00 5.15
CA MET A 382 -19.58 36.29 4.99
C MET A 382 -19.46 36.90 3.58
N GLY A 383 -18.37 36.60 2.86
CA GLY A 383 -18.06 37.15 1.54
C GLY A 383 -18.70 36.38 0.38
N CYS A 384 -18.72 35.05 0.45
CA CYS A 384 -19.36 34.21 -0.56
C CYS A 384 -20.89 34.33 -0.50
N GLN A 385 -21.49 34.90 -1.56
CA GLN A 385 -22.92 34.78 -1.82
C GLN A 385 -23.17 33.40 -2.44
N TRP A 386 -23.45 32.41 -1.60
CA TRP A 386 -23.52 31.00 -2.03
C TRP A 386 -24.66 30.71 -3.03
N ALA A 387 -25.77 31.47 -2.96
CA ALA A 387 -26.86 31.41 -3.93
C ALA A 387 -26.41 31.81 -5.35
N GLU A 388 -25.65 32.89 -5.48
CA GLU A 388 -25.09 33.36 -6.77
C GLU A 388 -23.98 32.44 -7.29
N LEU A 389 -23.13 31.95 -6.37
CA LEU A 389 -22.01 31.06 -6.71
C LEU A 389 -22.44 29.63 -7.06
N TYR A 390 -23.66 29.21 -6.67
CA TYR A 390 -24.19 27.88 -6.97
C TYR A 390 -24.16 27.57 -8.48
N TYR A 391 -24.63 28.50 -9.32
CA TYR A 391 -24.76 28.26 -10.76
C TYR A 391 -23.39 28.07 -11.46
N PRO A 392 -22.37 28.95 -11.27
CA PRO A 392 -21.00 28.70 -11.76
C PRO A 392 -20.34 27.42 -11.23
N ILE A 393 -20.53 27.10 -9.95
CA ILE A 393 -19.93 25.90 -9.32
C ILE A 393 -20.57 24.63 -9.89
N PHE A 394 -21.89 24.62 -10.10
CA PHE A 394 -22.59 23.50 -10.72
C PHE A 394 -22.07 23.24 -12.13
N TRP A 395 -22.05 24.25 -13.01
CA TRP A 395 -21.58 24.11 -14.39
C TRP A 395 -20.13 23.68 -14.52
N THR A 396 -19.24 24.19 -13.66
CA THR A 396 -17.81 23.80 -13.68
C THR A 396 -17.56 22.38 -13.16
N SER A 397 -18.45 21.86 -12.29
CA SER A 397 -18.36 20.47 -11.79
C SER A 397 -19.01 19.43 -12.70
N ALA A 398 -20.08 19.79 -13.43
CA ALA A 398 -20.92 18.84 -14.16
C ALA A 398 -20.36 18.39 -15.53
N GLY A 399 -19.43 19.14 -16.13
CA GLY A 399 -18.68 18.74 -17.33
C GLY A 399 -19.46 18.64 -18.65
N PHE A 400 -20.79 18.75 -18.64
CA PHE A 400 -21.66 18.62 -19.81
C PHE A 400 -22.65 19.78 -19.96
N PRO A 401 -22.89 20.30 -21.18
CA PRO A 401 -23.88 21.33 -21.46
C PRO A 401 -25.32 20.77 -21.49
N LEU A 402 -25.90 20.53 -20.31
CA LEU A 402 -27.31 20.12 -20.15
C LEU A 402 -28.27 21.30 -20.36
N HIS A 403 -28.51 21.66 -21.63
CA HIS A 403 -29.64 22.51 -22.01
C HIS A 403 -30.98 21.80 -21.72
N GLY A 404 -31.86 22.41 -20.91
CA GLY A 404 -33.28 22.00 -20.85
C GLY A 404 -33.96 21.77 -19.49
N LEU A 405 -33.53 22.40 -18.39
CA LEU A 405 -34.23 22.29 -17.09
C LEU A 405 -34.63 23.68 -16.52
N GLU A 406 -35.88 24.08 -16.75
CA GLU A 406 -36.48 25.36 -16.28
C GLU A 406 -36.63 25.47 -14.74
N TYR A 407 -36.20 24.46 -13.99
CA TYR A 407 -36.29 24.41 -12.52
C TYR A 407 -34.94 24.59 -11.81
N ILE A 408 -33.81 24.72 -12.54
CA ILE A 408 -32.49 24.98 -11.94
C ILE A 408 -32.45 26.42 -11.41
N GLY A 409 -32.81 26.56 -10.14
CA GLY A 409 -33.02 27.84 -9.46
C GLY A 409 -33.99 27.74 -8.27
N SER A 410 -34.74 26.63 -8.13
CA SER A 410 -35.53 26.41 -6.91
C SER A 410 -34.62 26.15 -5.69
N PRO A 411 -34.98 26.63 -4.49
CA PRO A 411 -34.19 26.43 -3.28
C PRO A 411 -33.93 24.94 -2.97
N ASP A 412 -34.85 24.04 -3.35
CA ASP A 412 -34.77 22.60 -3.10
C ASP A 412 -33.54 21.92 -3.74
N ILE A 413 -33.05 22.45 -4.88
CA ILE A 413 -31.89 21.86 -5.57
C ILE A 413 -30.59 22.30 -4.88
N MET A 414 -30.49 23.58 -4.49
CA MET A 414 -29.33 24.10 -3.76
C MET A 414 -29.11 23.34 -2.44
N VAL A 415 -30.21 23.03 -1.74
CA VAL A 415 -30.29 22.25 -0.49
C VAL A 415 -29.66 20.85 -0.59
N VAL A 416 -29.70 20.18 -1.75
CA VAL A 416 -29.12 18.84 -1.94
C VAL A 416 -27.74 18.90 -2.59
N VAL A 417 -27.61 19.68 -3.67
CA VAL A 417 -26.42 19.66 -4.53
C VAL A 417 -25.23 20.37 -3.86
N LEU A 418 -25.43 21.56 -3.29
CA LEU A 418 -24.32 22.35 -2.76
C LEU A 418 -23.64 21.68 -1.54
N PRO A 419 -24.36 21.13 -0.54
CA PRO A 419 -23.73 20.39 0.55
C PRO A 419 -22.99 19.13 0.07
N HIS A 420 -23.52 18.39 -0.91
CA HIS A 420 -22.84 17.22 -1.45
C HIS A 420 -21.54 17.60 -2.18
N LEU A 421 -21.57 18.69 -2.94
CA LEU A 421 -20.40 19.22 -3.65
C LEU A 421 -19.32 19.74 -2.68
N ILE A 422 -19.72 20.46 -1.62
CA ILE A 422 -18.81 21.03 -0.60
C ILE A 422 -18.27 19.99 0.40
N PHE A 423 -19.09 19.03 0.85
CA PHE A 423 -18.68 18.07 1.90
C PHE A 423 -18.21 16.70 1.36
N VAL A 424 -18.48 16.36 0.10
CA VAL A 424 -18.06 15.08 -0.51
C VAL A 424 -17.13 15.29 -1.71
N VAL A 425 -17.54 16.08 -2.70
CA VAL A 425 -16.78 16.21 -3.97
C VAL A 425 -15.48 17.00 -3.77
N LEU A 426 -15.55 18.22 -3.22
CA LEU A 426 -14.38 19.07 -3.01
C LEU A 426 -13.32 18.48 -2.05
N PRO A 427 -13.68 17.81 -0.93
CA PRO A 427 -12.70 17.14 -0.09
C PRO A 427 -12.05 15.93 -0.78
N ALA A 428 -12.80 15.17 -1.58
CA ALA A 428 -12.25 14.06 -2.35
C ALA A 428 -11.26 14.53 -3.43
N THR A 429 -11.57 15.59 -4.17
CA THR A 429 -10.65 16.16 -5.16
C THR A 429 -9.45 16.85 -4.51
N PHE A 430 -9.63 17.51 -3.36
CA PHE A 430 -8.51 18.08 -2.60
C PHE A 430 -7.57 17.00 -2.05
N VAL A 431 -8.09 15.89 -1.51
CA VAL A 431 -7.25 14.76 -1.06
C VAL A 431 -6.52 14.10 -2.23
N ALA A 432 -7.18 13.89 -3.37
CA ALA A 432 -6.52 13.38 -4.57
C ALA A 432 -5.41 14.33 -5.08
N GLY A 433 -5.68 15.64 -5.07
CA GLY A 433 -4.71 16.68 -5.43
C GLY A 433 -3.54 16.77 -4.44
N ALA A 434 -3.79 16.64 -3.14
CA ALA A 434 -2.77 16.64 -2.10
C ALA A 434 -1.85 15.41 -2.22
N LEU A 435 -2.40 14.22 -2.46
CA LEU A 435 -1.62 13.00 -2.72
C LEU A 435 -0.78 13.11 -4.02
N ALA A 436 -1.30 13.77 -5.05
CA ALA A 436 -0.55 14.06 -6.26
C ALA A 436 0.58 15.10 -6.04
N ALA A 437 0.31 16.13 -5.24
CA ALA A 437 1.29 17.16 -4.88
C ALA A 437 2.38 16.61 -3.94
N GLU A 438 2.04 15.76 -2.98
CA GLU A 438 2.98 15.03 -2.13
C GLU A 438 3.89 14.13 -2.98
N ARG A 439 3.32 13.38 -3.95
CA ARG A 439 4.08 12.58 -4.92
C ARG A 439 5.04 13.43 -5.77
N GLY A 440 4.70 14.69 -6.06
CA GLY A 440 5.58 15.65 -6.73
C GLY A 440 6.69 16.18 -5.83
N MET A 441 6.33 16.75 -4.68
CA MET A 441 7.25 17.31 -3.68
C MET A 441 8.24 16.27 -3.17
N PHE A 442 7.81 15.03 -2.93
CA PHE A 442 8.67 13.93 -2.51
C PHE A 442 9.69 13.56 -3.60
N LYS A 443 9.29 13.60 -4.89
CA LYS A 443 10.18 13.37 -6.03
C LYS A 443 11.27 14.45 -6.12
N GLU A 444 10.91 15.73 -5.99
CA GLU A 444 11.88 16.83 -6.01
C GLU A 444 12.79 16.83 -4.77
N HIS A 445 12.25 16.56 -3.58
CA HIS A 445 13.05 16.49 -2.36
C HIS A 445 14.05 15.32 -2.40
N PHE A 446 13.64 14.16 -2.92
CA PHE A 446 14.53 13.00 -3.12
C PHE A 446 15.63 13.29 -4.15
N LEU A 447 15.31 14.00 -5.24
CA LEU A 447 16.31 14.47 -6.21
C LEU A 447 17.31 15.47 -5.56
N SER A 448 16.85 16.37 -4.70
CA SER A 448 17.74 17.32 -4.00
C SER A 448 18.64 16.69 -2.93
N LEU A 449 18.26 15.52 -2.39
CA LEU A 449 19.06 14.72 -1.47
C LEU A 449 20.02 13.76 -2.19
N SER A 450 19.69 13.35 -3.42
CA SER A 450 20.56 12.59 -4.30
C SER A 450 21.68 13.49 -4.87
N GLY A 451 22.70 13.75 -4.05
CA GLY A 451 23.87 14.57 -4.39
C GLY A 451 24.74 13.98 -5.51
N LYS A 452 24.25 14.04 -6.75
CA LYS A 452 25.00 13.77 -7.97
C LYS A 452 25.08 15.05 -8.81
N LYS A 453 26.30 15.48 -9.05
CA LYS A 453 26.65 16.57 -9.96
C LYS A 453 26.45 16.07 -11.39
N GLU A 454 25.60 16.74 -12.16
CA GLU A 454 25.57 16.56 -13.61
C GLU A 454 26.77 17.32 -14.20
N ASP A 455 27.56 16.64 -15.01
CA ASP A 455 28.66 17.20 -15.80
C ASP A 455 28.32 17.07 -17.29
N ASP A 456 28.73 18.05 -18.11
CA ASP A 456 28.18 18.30 -19.45
C ASP A 456 28.55 17.27 -20.53
N ASP A 457 27.59 16.93 -21.41
CA ASP A 457 27.73 16.97 -22.89
C ASP A 457 26.42 16.56 -23.60
N SER A 458 26.19 16.89 -24.87
CA SER A 458 25.86 18.22 -25.41
C SER A 458 25.02 18.05 -26.70
N GLY A 459 24.17 19.03 -27.04
CA GLY A 459 23.28 18.93 -28.22
C GLY A 459 22.48 20.20 -28.47
N GLN A 460 22.97 21.05 -29.39
CA GLN A 460 22.42 22.40 -29.59
C GLN A 460 21.20 22.45 -30.52
N MET A 461 20.24 23.32 -30.18
CA MET A 461 19.54 24.35 -30.99
C MET A 461 18.24 24.73 -30.25
N ASN A 462 17.85 25.99 -30.03
CA ASN A 462 18.39 27.26 -30.54
C ASN A 462 18.18 28.41 -29.51
N LYS A 463 18.93 29.52 -29.60
CA LYS A 463 18.98 30.60 -28.57
C LYS A 463 18.18 31.86 -28.89
N LYS A 464 17.61 32.47 -27.84
CA LYS A 464 17.57 33.93 -27.51
C LYS A 464 17.01 34.07 -26.06
N SER A 465 17.73 34.42 -25.00
CA SER A 465 18.51 35.65 -24.68
C SER A 465 17.60 36.89 -24.45
N GLN A 466 17.74 37.76 -23.43
CA GLN A 466 18.55 37.83 -22.18
C GLN A 466 18.11 39.13 -21.42
N VAL A 467 18.41 39.48 -20.15
CA VAL A 467 19.20 38.96 -19.00
C VAL A 467 18.48 39.46 -17.70
N LEU A 468 18.70 38.87 -16.51
CA LEU A 468 19.16 39.60 -15.29
C LEU A 468 19.44 38.71 -14.05
N ASP A 469 20.74 38.52 -13.85
CA ASP A 469 21.52 38.04 -12.70
C ASP A 469 21.05 38.38 -11.26
N LYS A 470 21.29 37.45 -10.31
CA LYS A 470 21.86 37.77 -8.98
C LYS A 470 22.43 36.58 -8.19
N GLN A 471 23.44 36.88 -7.36
CA GLN A 471 24.21 35.96 -6.50
C GLN A 471 23.65 35.82 -5.07
N GLY A 472 24.10 34.79 -4.34
CA GLY A 472 24.46 34.92 -2.91
C GLY A 472 23.74 33.99 -1.90
N ASP A 473 24.47 33.00 -1.36
CA ASP A 473 24.04 32.13 -0.25
C ASP A 473 24.24 32.79 1.13
N ARG A 474 23.31 32.56 2.08
CA ARG A 474 23.59 32.49 3.52
C ARG A 474 22.48 31.77 4.32
N ARG A 475 22.84 30.65 4.95
CA ARG A 475 22.05 29.89 5.94
C ARG A 475 21.59 30.72 7.16
N LEU A 476 20.48 30.28 7.78
CA LEU A 476 20.25 30.41 9.23
C LEU A 476 19.52 29.17 9.79
N LYS A 477 19.74 28.86 11.08
CA LYS A 477 19.16 27.70 11.79
C LYS A 477 17.95 28.13 12.63
N PHE A 478 17.05 27.19 12.93
CA PHE A 478 16.29 27.20 14.18
C PHE A 478 16.38 25.84 14.90
N TYR A 479 16.44 25.90 16.22
CA TYR A 479 16.33 24.75 17.13
C TYR A 479 14.94 24.75 17.77
N PHE A 480 14.47 23.58 18.20
CA PHE A 480 13.67 23.49 19.42
C PHE A 480 14.22 22.37 20.32
N GLY A 481 14.24 22.63 21.63
CA GLY A 481 14.92 21.78 22.61
C GLY A 481 14.09 20.58 23.07
N ARG A 482 14.78 19.60 23.65
CA ARG A 482 14.21 18.42 24.32
C ARG A 482 14.76 18.40 25.75
N SER A 483 13.88 18.29 26.75
CA SER A 483 14.28 18.15 28.15
C SER A 483 14.52 16.68 28.49
N ASP A 484 15.59 16.39 29.24
CA ASP A 484 15.96 15.05 29.68
C ASP A 484 15.07 14.54 30.83
N ALA A 485 14.72 13.25 30.77
CA ALA A 485 14.24 12.46 31.91
C ALA A 485 14.46 10.95 31.68
N ASP A 486 15.47 10.41 32.36
CA ASP A 486 15.72 9.01 32.72
C ASP A 486 15.89 7.89 31.67
N ARG A 487 16.45 6.78 32.18
CA ARG A 487 17.02 5.65 31.43
C ARG A 487 16.35 4.32 31.76
N ASN A 488 16.49 3.40 30.79
CA ASN A 488 16.54 1.92 30.89
C ASN A 488 15.33 1.17 30.28
N GLY A 489 15.65 0.03 29.65
CA GLY A 489 14.67 -1.03 29.34
C GLY A 489 14.25 -1.15 27.88
N SER A 490 14.91 -2.06 27.16
CA SER A 490 14.42 -2.83 26.00
C SER A 490 12.99 -2.53 25.47
N SER A 491 12.88 -1.80 24.37
CA SER A 491 11.66 -1.79 23.54
C SER A 491 11.96 -1.74 22.04
N THR A 492 11.86 -2.89 21.37
CA THR A 492 11.89 -2.95 19.90
C THR A 492 10.60 -2.35 19.34
N LEU A 493 10.67 -1.12 18.85
CA LEU A 493 9.52 -0.35 18.33
C LEU A 493 9.03 -0.89 16.97
N ALA A 494 8.32 -2.01 17.01
CA ALA A 494 7.56 -2.54 15.88
C ALA A 494 6.27 -1.71 15.67
N VAL A 495 6.37 -0.63 14.89
CA VAL A 495 5.20 0.20 14.51
C VAL A 495 4.33 -0.55 13.51
N VAL A 496 3.47 -1.42 14.02
CA VAL A 496 2.34 -1.97 13.28
C VAL A 496 1.22 -0.95 13.30
N TYR A 497 0.74 -0.52 12.13
CA TYR A 497 -0.51 0.23 12.01
C TYR A 497 -1.69 -0.67 12.38
N PHE A 498 -1.99 -0.75 13.67
CA PHE A 498 -3.25 -1.29 14.17
C PHE A 498 -4.37 -0.27 13.93
N ASN A 499 -5.44 -0.68 13.25
CA ASN A 499 -6.72 0.03 13.44
C ASN A 499 -7.10 -0.02 14.92
N PRO A 500 -7.69 1.06 15.47
CA PRO A 500 -8.00 1.16 16.90
C PRO A 500 -8.80 -0.05 17.40
N SER A 501 -8.54 -0.48 18.63
CA SER A 501 -9.28 -1.59 19.27
C SER A 501 -10.76 -1.26 19.57
N LEU A 502 -11.22 -0.04 19.26
CA LEU A 502 -12.62 0.40 19.33
C LEU A 502 -13.47 -0.27 18.24
N GLU A 503 -13.06 -0.17 16.96
CA GLU A 503 -13.83 -0.72 15.82
C GLU A 503 -14.18 -2.21 16.00
N ARG A 504 -13.25 -2.98 16.58
CA ARG A 504 -13.43 -4.43 16.82
C ARG A 504 -14.30 -4.77 18.03
N ARG A 505 -14.89 -3.77 18.69
CA ARG A 505 -15.82 -3.89 19.82
C ARG A 505 -17.11 -3.10 19.63
N GLU A 506 -17.14 -2.12 18.72
CA GLU A 506 -18.32 -1.32 18.43
C GLU A 506 -19.29 -2.07 17.52
N ALA A 507 -20.24 -2.77 18.14
CA ALA A 507 -21.29 -3.50 17.43
C ALA A 507 -22.14 -2.60 16.49
N LEU A 508 -22.14 -1.28 16.75
CA LEU A 508 -22.57 -0.18 15.88
C LEU A 508 -22.14 -0.34 14.41
N LEU A 509 -20.90 -0.80 14.16
CA LEU A 509 -20.35 -0.99 12.80
C LEU A 509 -20.85 -2.28 12.11
N THR A 510 -21.72 -3.08 12.73
CA THR A 510 -22.06 -4.43 12.23
C THR A 510 -23.56 -4.73 12.20
N GLY A 511 -24.41 -3.72 12.49
CA GLY A 511 -25.87 -3.89 12.62
C GLY A 511 -26.34 -4.76 13.79
N ARG A 512 -25.42 -5.43 14.52
CA ARG A 512 -25.70 -6.34 15.64
C ARG A 512 -26.01 -5.56 16.93
N PHE A 513 -27.25 -5.12 17.08
CA PHE A 513 -27.75 -4.66 18.38
C PHE A 513 -27.94 -5.87 19.32
N HIS A 514 -27.15 -5.95 20.38
CA HIS A 514 -27.24 -7.05 21.36
C HIS A 514 -27.45 -6.49 22.77
N GLN A 515 -28.70 -6.46 23.23
CA GLN A 515 -29.06 -6.05 24.58
C GLN A 515 -29.01 -7.26 25.53
N GLU A 516 -27.80 -7.64 25.97
CA GLU A 516 -27.64 -8.66 27.03
C GLU A 516 -28.23 -8.17 28.36
N THR A 517 -29.48 -8.56 28.65
CA THR A 517 -30.01 -8.56 30.01
C THR A 517 -29.27 -9.61 30.84
N LYS A 518 -28.40 -9.15 31.76
CA LYS A 518 -27.60 -10.03 32.62
C LYS A 518 -28.46 -10.85 33.60
N GLY A 519 -28.94 -12.00 33.13
CA GLY A 519 -29.51 -13.05 33.97
C GLY A 519 -28.45 -13.71 34.86
N ALA A 520 -28.77 -13.95 36.13
CA ALA A 520 -27.88 -14.62 37.06
C ALA A 520 -27.75 -16.13 36.76
N SER A 521 -26.64 -16.74 37.20
CA SER A 521 -26.31 -18.12 36.86
C SER A 521 -27.04 -19.18 37.69
N ARG A 522 -27.38 -20.32 37.02
CA ARG A 522 -27.30 -21.73 37.47
C ARG A 522 -28.59 -22.57 37.44
N LEU A 523 -28.33 -23.87 37.26
CA LEU A 523 -29.18 -25.06 37.37
C LEU A 523 -30.16 -25.35 36.22
N ALA A 524 -30.39 -26.65 36.02
CA ALA A 524 -31.16 -27.23 34.95
C ALA A 524 -32.38 -27.97 35.51
N GLY A 525 -33.47 -28.06 34.74
CA GLY A 525 -34.66 -28.81 35.11
C GLY A 525 -35.65 -28.93 33.95
N THR A 526 -36.08 -30.15 33.65
CA THR A 526 -37.06 -30.47 32.61
C THR A 526 -38.49 -30.21 33.09
N LYS A 527 -39.25 -29.40 32.34
CA LYS A 527 -40.62 -29.67 31.82
C LYS A 527 -41.20 -28.40 31.18
N GLY A 528 -42.10 -28.57 30.21
CA GLY A 528 -42.82 -27.47 29.57
C GLY A 528 -44.13 -27.14 30.28
N LEU A 529 -44.53 -25.87 30.22
CA LEU A 529 -45.88 -25.37 30.50
C LEU A 529 -46.09 -24.02 29.79
N SER A 530 -47.29 -23.46 29.90
CA SER A 530 -47.83 -22.40 29.04
C SER A 530 -47.40 -20.96 29.39
N LEU A 531 -47.46 -20.09 28.37
CA LEU A 531 -47.90 -18.68 28.30
C LEU A 531 -47.57 -17.68 29.44
N ASP A 532 -47.44 -16.41 29.04
CA ASP A 532 -47.37 -15.19 29.87
C ASP A 532 -46.13 -14.97 30.74
N SER A 533 -45.25 -14.07 30.30
CA SER A 533 -44.88 -12.86 31.05
C SER A 533 -43.81 -12.01 30.36
N PHE A 534 -44.18 -10.83 29.86
CA PHE A 534 -43.35 -9.60 29.90
C PHE A 534 -44.24 -8.36 29.73
N SER A 535 -43.90 -7.27 30.43
CA SER A 535 -44.65 -6.01 30.51
C SER A 535 -43.84 -4.96 31.30
N PRO A 536 -44.19 -3.65 31.30
CA PRO A 536 -45.19 -2.97 30.49
C PRO A 536 -44.63 -1.78 29.67
N GLY A 537 -45.13 -1.64 28.44
CA GLY A 537 -45.09 -0.43 27.61
C GLY A 537 -46.36 -0.42 26.75
N ILE A 538 -46.97 0.73 26.49
CA ILE A 538 -48.33 0.80 25.91
C ILE A 538 -48.29 0.62 24.39
N ASP A 539 -48.10 -0.63 23.96
CA ASP A 539 -48.23 -1.05 22.57
C ASP A 539 -49.53 -1.86 22.38
N LYS A 540 -50.26 -1.57 21.29
CA LYS A 540 -51.41 -2.36 20.85
C LYS A 540 -50.94 -3.46 19.91
N ALA A 541 -51.55 -4.65 20.00
CA ALA A 541 -51.39 -5.68 18.98
C ALA A 541 -51.81 -5.13 17.61
N ILE A 542 -51.08 -5.46 16.54
CA ILE A 542 -51.33 -4.87 15.21
C ILE A 542 -52.72 -5.27 14.66
N GLY A 543 -53.24 -6.45 15.05
CA GLY A 543 -54.61 -6.87 14.77
C GLY A 543 -55.73 -5.98 15.37
N CYS A 544 -55.40 -5.02 16.24
CA CYS A 544 -56.36 -4.03 16.75
C CYS A 544 -56.61 -2.85 15.81
N TYR A 545 -55.97 -2.81 14.64
CA TYR A 545 -56.11 -1.77 13.62
C TYR A 545 -56.80 -2.31 12.36
N ASP A 546 -57.48 -1.43 11.61
CA ASP A 546 -58.02 -1.77 10.30
C ASP A 546 -56.90 -2.17 9.31
N ALA A 547 -57.21 -3.07 8.36
CA ALA A 547 -56.22 -3.60 7.41
C ALA A 547 -55.47 -2.51 6.62
N ALA A 548 -56.11 -1.39 6.27
CA ALA A 548 -55.44 -0.28 5.59
C ALA A 548 -54.41 0.43 6.50
N VAL A 549 -54.64 0.43 7.81
CA VAL A 549 -53.70 0.97 8.80
C VAL A 549 -52.61 -0.06 9.13
N GLN A 550 -52.92 -1.36 9.14
CA GLN A 550 -51.93 -2.42 9.26
C GLN A 550 -50.93 -2.40 8.10
N GLU A 551 -51.39 -2.20 6.85
CA GLU A 551 -50.52 -2.09 5.68
C GLU A 551 -49.52 -0.92 5.82
N LEU A 552 -49.99 0.26 6.23
CA LEU A 552 -49.12 1.42 6.47
C LEU A 552 -48.07 1.16 7.57
N ILE A 553 -48.48 0.61 8.71
CA ILE A 553 -47.56 0.29 9.82
C ILE A 553 -46.50 -0.74 9.38
N VAL A 554 -46.90 -1.74 8.59
CA VAL A 554 -45.99 -2.81 8.17
C VAL A 554 -45.05 -2.36 7.06
N ILE A 555 -45.47 -1.46 6.17
CA ILE A 555 -44.55 -0.83 5.21
C ILE A 555 -43.44 -0.08 5.96
N ASP A 556 -43.76 0.77 6.96
CA ASP A 556 -42.76 1.48 7.76
C ASP A 556 -41.76 0.53 8.47
N ASN A 557 -42.27 -0.59 8.99
CA ASN A 557 -41.46 -1.63 9.62
C ASN A 557 -40.59 -2.41 8.61
N LEU A 558 -41.10 -2.68 7.40
CA LEU A 558 -40.34 -3.30 6.31
C LEU A 558 -39.26 -2.36 5.75
N MET A 559 -39.55 -1.06 5.64
CA MET A 559 -38.58 -0.03 5.26
C MET A 559 -37.42 0.03 6.26
N SER A 560 -37.70 -0.10 7.56
CA SER A 560 -36.68 -0.24 8.60
C SER A 560 -35.86 -1.55 8.44
N ALA A 561 -36.54 -2.67 8.20
CA ALA A 561 -35.90 -3.98 8.00
C ALA A 561 -34.99 -4.05 6.76
N LEU A 562 -35.35 -3.35 5.67
CA LEU A 562 -34.55 -3.22 4.45
C LEU A 562 -33.20 -2.53 4.69
N VAL A 563 -33.11 -1.61 5.66
CA VAL A 563 -31.83 -0.97 6.07
C VAL A 563 -31.14 -1.76 7.20
N GLY A 564 -31.68 -2.91 7.60
CA GLY A 564 -31.11 -3.75 8.66
C GLY A 564 -31.38 -3.23 10.08
N ILE A 565 -32.44 -2.42 10.27
CA ILE A 565 -32.91 -1.95 11.57
C ILE A 565 -34.10 -2.82 12.01
N GLU A 566 -34.20 -3.14 13.31
CA GLU A 566 -35.34 -3.88 13.84
C GLU A 566 -36.57 -2.98 14.00
N GLY A 567 -37.71 -3.46 13.50
CA GLY A 567 -39.01 -2.81 13.64
C GLY A 567 -39.74 -3.24 14.92
N GLN A 568 -40.80 -2.49 15.24
CA GLN A 568 -41.71 -2.78 16.36
C GLN A 568 -42.48 -4.10 16.14
N TYR A 569 -42.90 -4.38 14.91
CA TYR A 569 -43.70 -5.55 14.51
C TYR A 569 -42.98 -6.52 13.56
N VAL A 570 -41.82 -6.11 13.00
CA VAL A 570 -40.95 -6.96 12.15
C VAL A 570 -39.58 -7.10 12.84
N LYS A 571 -39.28 -8.28 13.36
CA LYS A 571 -38.13 -8.54 14.25
C LYS A 571 -37.18 -9.58 13.68
N ARG A 572 -35.89 -9.45 14.00
CA ARG A 572 -34.86 -10.42 13.63
C ARG A 572 -34.79 -11.56 14.64
N VAL A 573 -34.70 -12.79 14.15
CA VAL A 573 -34.56 -14.01 14.96
C VAL A 573 -33.41 -14.83 14.40
N HIS A 574 -32.48 -15.21 15.29
CA HIS A 574 -31.30 -15.98 14.92
C HIS A 574 -31.62 -17.48 14.91
N GLY A 575 -31.33 -18.14 13.79
CA GLY A 575 -31.39 -19.58 13.62
C GLY A 575 -30.23 -20.31 14.31
N LYS A 576 -30.19 -21.64 14.15
CA LYS A 576 -29.19 -22.51 14.82
C LYS A 576 -27.77 -22.44 14.24
N GLU A 577 -27.58 -21.79 13.10
CA GLU A 577 -26.30 -21.77 12.35
C GLU A 577 -25.84 -20.33 11.99
N ASP A 578 -26.04 -19.37 12.89
CA ASP A 578 -25.81 -17.91 12.70
C ASP A 578 -26.62 -17.28 11.54
N GLU A 579 -27.60 -18.02 11.00
CA GLU A 579 -28.51 -17.57 9.94
C GLU A 579 -29.59 -16.64 10.51
N ILE A 580 -29.65 -15.42 10.01
CA ILE A 580 -30.63 -14.40 10.42
C ILE A 580 -31.92 -14.60 9.64
N THR A 581 -33.05 -14.67 10.34
CA THR A 581 -34.40 -14.76 9.77
C THR A 581 -35.28 -13.63 10.29
N PHE A 582 -36.30 -13.22 9.53
CA PHE A 582 -37.26 -12.21 9.96
C PHE A 582 -38.60 -12.83 10.36
N GLN A 583 -39.22 -12.30 11.42
CA GLN A 583 -40.54 -12.69 11.89
C GLN A 583 -41.47 -11.47 12.01
N ILE A 584 -42.76 -11.71 11.80
CA ILE A 584 -43.84 -10.70 11.87
C ILE A 584 -44.72 -11.04 13.08
N ASP A 585 -45.30 -10.01 13.69
CA ASP A 585 -46.38 -10.17 14.67
C ASP A 585 -47.51 -11.11 14.17
N ALA A 586 -47.94 -12.03 15.03
CA ALA A 586 -48.90 -13.07 14.70
C ALA A 586 -50.38 -12.61 14.73
N SER A 587 -50.67 -11.38 15.18
CA SER A 587 -52.02 -10.80 15.21
C SER A 587 -52.41 -10.06 13.92
N MET A 588 -51.49 -9.96 12.97
CA MET A 588 -51.66 -9.27 11.69
C MET A 588 -52.59 -10.02 10.71
N ASP A 589 -53.24 -9.30 9.78
CA ASP A 589 -53.94 -9.91 8.65
C ASP A 589 -53.03 -10.87 7.84
N LEU A 590 -53.57 -12.06 7.53
CA LEU A 590 -52.84 -13.14 6.87
C LEU A 590 -52.41 -12.80 5.44
N ALA A 591 -53.23 -12.06 4.68
CA ALA A 591 -52.92 -11.73 3.29
C ALA A 591 -51.83 -10.65 3.18
N LEU A 592 -51.82 -9.67 4.10
CA LEU A 592 -50.72 -8.72 4.25
C LEU A 592 -49.45 -9.41 4.82
N GLN A 593 -49.60 -10.36 5.75
CA GLN A 593 -48.46 -11.08 6.37
C GLN A 593 -47.71 -11.93 5.33
N GLU A 594 -48.41 -12.62 4.42
CA GLU A 594 -47.76 -13.36 3.33
C GLU A 594 -47.04 -12.45 2.33
N ARG A 595 -47.60 -11.28 1.98
CA ARG A 595 -46.92 -10.32 1.09
C ARG A 595 -45.66 -9.72 1.72
N ALA A 596 -45.68 -9.46 3.02
CA ALA A 596 -44.51 -8.98 3.75
C ALA A 596 -43.35 -9.99 3.74
N LYS A 597 -43.64 -11.29 3.88
CA LYS A 597 -42.62 -12.37 3.84
C LYS A 597 -41.83 -12.41 2.53
N TRP A 598 -42.42 -11.99 1.40
CA TRP A 598 -41.73 -11.98 0.10
C TRP A 598 -40.49 -11.07 0.09
N ILE A 599 -40.46 -10.02 0.92
CA ILE A 599 -39.39 -9.02 0.97
C ILE A 599 -38.21 -9.48 1.86
N PHE A 600 -38.39 -10.48 2.72
CA PHE A 600 -37.38 -10.92 3.69
C PHE A 600 -36.06 -11.44 3.08
N PRO A 601 -36.05 -12.24 1.98
CA PRO A 601 -34.80 -12.69 1.37
C PRO A 601 -33.87 -11.57 0.87
N LEU A 602 -34.43 -10.37 0.62
CA LEU A 602 -33.66 -9.17 0.27
C LEU A 602 -33.03 -8.53 1.51
N CYS A 603 -33.78 -8.44 2.62
CA CYS A 603 -33.29 -7.94 3.91
C CYS A 603 -32.19 -8.85 4.50
N GLU A 604 -32.36 -10.17 4.39
CA GLU A 604 -31.36 -11.18 4.78
C GLU A 604 -30.10 -11.08 3.91
N SER A 605 -30.25 -10.90 2.59
CA SER A 605 -29.12 -10.72 1.69
C SER A 605 -28.35 -9.42 1.95
N TYR A 606 -29.03 -8.33 2.28
CA TYR A 606 -28.41 -7.06 2.68
C TYR A 606 -27.53 -7.24 3.93
N LEU A 607 -28.09 -7.77 5.03
CA LEU A 607 -27.35 -7.95 6.29
C LEU A 607 -26.10 -8.83 6.14
N LEU A 608 -26.18 -9.89 5.34
CA LEU A 608 -25.04 -10.78 5.09
C LEU A 608 -23.91 -10.08 4.31
N ILE A 609 -24.27 -9.27 3.30
CA ILE A 609 -23.29 -8.52 2.50
C ILE A 609 -22.65 -7.42 3.34
N ASP A 610 -23.43 -6.69 4.14
CA ASP A 610 -22.97 -5.62 5.05
C ASP A 610 -22.00 -6.16 6.12
N GLN A 611 -22.38 -7.24 6.82
CA GLN A 611 -21.49 -7.92 7.79
C GLN A 611 -20.18 -8.40 7.14
N PHE A 612 -20.22 -8.86 5.89
CA PHE A 612 -19.02 -9.27 5.15
C PHE A 612 -18.15 -8.08 4.74
N VAL A 613 -18.75 -6.99 4.27
CA VAL A 613 -18.07 -5.75 3.91
C VAL A 613 -17.23 -5.22 5.07
N GLU A 614 -17.81 -5.11 6.27
CA GLU A 614 -17.10 -4.53 7.42
C GLU A 614 -16.07 -5.50 8.01
N SER A 615 -16.38 -6.81 8.08
CA SER A 615 -15.40 -7.80 8.53
C SER A 615 -14.21 -7.99 7.56
N ARG A 616 -14.39 -7.80 6.25
CA ARG A 616 -13.34 -7.98 5.23
C ARG A 616 -12.62 -6.71 4.79
N SER A 617 -13.08 -5.54 5.21
CA SER A 617 -12.36 -4.26 5.00
C SER A 617 -11.09 -4.13 5.86
N GLN A 618 -10.94 -4.93 6.92
CA GLN A 618 -9.72 -4.96 7.72
C GLN A 618 -8.51 -5.44 6.87
N PHE A 619 -7.40 -4.70 6.92
CA PHE A 619 -6.16 -5.01 6.16
C PHE A 619 -5.70 -6.49 6.24
N LYS A 620 -5.97 -7.16 7.38
CA LYS A 620 -5.68 -8.59 7.61
C LYS A 620 -6.36 -9.55 6.63
N SER A 621 -7.48 -9.15 6.02
CA SER A 621 -8.20 -9.98 5.03
C SER A 621 -7.54 -9.96 3.63
N GLY A 622 -6.55 -9.08 3.41
CA GLY A 622 -5.79 -8.97 2.17
C GLY A 622 -6.42 -8.00 1.15
N VAL A 623 -5.58 -7.40 0.31
CA VAL A 623 -5.94 -6.27 -0.58
C VAL A 623 -7.12 -6.58 -1.52
N VAL A 624 -7.18 -7.80 -2.06
CA VAL A 624 -8.29 -8.25 -2.93
C VAL A 624 -9.64 -8.29 -2.20
N ASN A 625 -9.64 -8.70 -0.92
CA ASN A 625 -10.86 -8.69 -0.10
C ASN A 625 -11.30 -7.26 0.22
N HIS A 626 -10.36 -6.35 0.46
CA HIS A 626 -10.67 -4.93 0.66
C HIS A 626 -11.24 -4.30 -0.63
N ALA A 627 -10.67 -4.58 -1.79
CA ALA A 627 -11.19 -4.13 -3.08
C ALA A 627 -12.58 -4.71 -3.40
N PHE A 628 -12.80 -5.99 -3.07
CA PHE A 628 -14.12 -6.62 -3.21
C PHE A 628 -15.15 -6.01 -2.23
N ALA A 629 -14.78 -5.76 -0.97
CA ALA A 629 -15.63 -5.07 0.00
C ALA A 629 -15.97 -3.63 -0.42
N ALA A 630 -15.02 -2.90 -1.03
CA ALA A 630 -15.28 -1.58 -1.59
C ALA A 630 -16.26 -1.63 -2.79
N ALA A 631 -16.13 -2.63 -3.67
CA ALA A 631 -17.06 -2.85 -4.77
C ALA A 631 -18.47 -3.24 -4.29
N LEU A 632 -18.56 -4.03 -3.21
CA LEU A 632 -19.83 -4.33 -2.53
C LEU A 632 -20.44 -3.08 -1.89
N ARG A 633 -19.65 -2.22 -1.19
CA ARG A 633 -20.15 -0.93 -0.65
C ARG A 633 -20.77 -0.05 -1.73
N ALA A 634 -20.17 0.03 -2.92
CA ALA A 634 -20.73 0.80 -4.03
C ALA A 634 -22.15 0.31 -4.41
N LEU A 635 -22.38 -1.01 -4.45
CA LEU A 635 -23.71 -1.57 -4.71
C LEU A 635 -24.67 -1.38 -3.52
N LEU A 636 -24.18 -1.43 -2.27
CA LEU A 636 -25.00 -1.14 -1.09
C LEU A 636 -25.49 0.31 -1.08
N LEU A 637 -24.71 1.27 -1.59
CA LEU A 637 -25.14 2.66 -1.77
C LEU A 637 -26.24 2.78 -2.83
N ASP A 638 -26.12 2.10 -3.98
CA ASP A 638 -27.18 2.04 -5.00
C ASP A 638 -28.49 1.45 -4.42
N TYR A 639 -28.37 0.40 -3.60
CA TYR A 639 -29.49 -0.21 -2.89
C TYR A 639 -30.13 0.74 -1.85
N GLN A 640 -29.32 1.41 -1.02
CA GLN A 640 -29.81 2.40 -0.05
C GLN A 640 -30.50 3.59 -0.74
N ALA A 641 -30.02 4.01 -1.92
CA ALA A 641 -30.68 5.04 -2.72
C ALA A 641 -32.08 4.58 -3.21
N MET A 642 -32.26 3.32 -3.62
CA MET A 642 -33.57 2.76 -3.93
C MET A 642 -34.49 2.78 -2.69
N VAL A 643 -33.99 2.37 -1.52
CA VAL A 643 -34.79 2.37 -0.28
C VAL A 643 -35.20 3.81 0.11
N ALA A 644 -34.32 4.81 -0.03
CA ALA A 644 -34.68 6.21 0.20
C ALA A 644 -35.74 6.74 -0.78
N GLN A 645 -35.71 6.33 -2.05
CA GLN A 645 -36.75 6.67 -3.04
C GLN A 645 -38.10 6.02 -2.70
N LEU A 646 -38.10 4.79 -2.17
CA LEU A 646 -39.30 4.11 -1.69
C LEU A 646 -39.87 4.77 -0.43
N GLU A 647 -39.03 5.21 0.50
CA GLU A 647 -39.46 5.98 1.69
C GLU A 647 -40.15 7.29 1.28
N HIS A 648 -39.65 7.95 0.23
CA HIS A 648 -40.30 9.14 -0.34
C HIS A 648 -41.68 8.82 -0.93
N GLN A 649 -41.85 7.73 -1.68
CA GLN A 649 -43.17 7.33 -2.20
C GLN A 649 -44.16 6.91 -1.08
N PHE A 650 -43.65 6.30 -0.01
CA PHE A 650 -44.44 6.00 1.19
C PHE A 650 -44.92 7.27 1.89
N ARG A 651 -44.04 8.26 2.11
CA ARG A 651 -44.37 9.58 2.67
C ARG A 651 -45.37 10.38 1.83
N LEU A 652 -45.43 10.14 0.52
CA LEU A 652 -46.44 10.71 -0.39
C LEU A 652 -47.79 9.96 -0.36
N GLY A 653 -47.93 8.88 0.41
CA GLY A 653 -49.13 8.04 0.44
C GLY A 653 -49.36 7.21 -0.83
N LYS A 654 -48.31 7.00 -1.65
CA LYS A 654 -48.40 6.35 -2.98
C LYS A 654 -47.87 4.91 -3.00
N LEU A 655 -47.27 4.44 -1.91
CA LEU A 655 -46.70 3.09 -1.82
C LEU A 655 -47.65 2.14 -1.09
N SER A 656 -48.03 1.06 -1.77
CA SER A 656 -48.64 -0.14 -1.17
C SER A 656 -47.58 -1.25 -1.01
N ILE A 657 -47.88 -2.28 -0.22
CA ILE A 657 -46.98 -3.43 -0.03
C ILE A 657 -46.72 -4.18 -1.34
N GLN A 658 -47.70 -4.17 -2.25
CA GLN A 658 -47.57 -4.73 -3.59
C GLN A 658 -46.64 -3.89 -4.48
N GLY A 659 -46.69 -2.56 -4.35
CA GLY A 659 -45.76 -1.64 -5.02
C GLY A 659 -44.33 -1.79 -4.50
N LEU A 660 -44.16 -1.88 -3.17
CA LEU A 660 -42.87 -2.13 -2.52
C LEU A 660 -42.22 -3.42 -3.05
N TRP A 661 -42.98 -4.52 -3.13
CA TRP A 661 -42.52 -5.77 -3.73
C TRP A 661 -42.09 -5.61 -5.19
N PHE A 662 -42.92 -4.96 -6.02
CA PHE A 662 -42.64 -4.73 -7.44
C PHE A 662 -41.33 -3.97 -7.67
N TYR A 663 -41.10 -2.87 -6.94
CA TYR A 663 -39.88 -2.07 -7.07
C TYR A 663 -38.62 -2.80 -6.55
N CYS A 664 -38.77 -3.72 -5.59
CA CYS A 664 -37.64 -4.51 -5.07
C CYS A 664 -37.18 -5.64 -6.01
N GLN A 665 -37.98 -6.05 -6.99
CA GLN A 665 -37.66 -7.19 -7.87
C GLN A 665 -36.29 -7.11 -8.57
N PRO A 666 -35.88 -6.00 -9.22
CA PRO A 666 -34.66 -5.98 -10.03
C PRO A 666 -33.36 -6.21 -9.23
N LEU A 667 -33.36 -5.83 -7.95
CA LEU A 667 -32.21 -6.00 -7.06
C LEU A 667 -32.19 -7.36 -6.34
N MET A 668 -33.32 -8.08 -6.28
CA MET A 668 -33.42 -9.31 -5.48
C MET A 668 -32.48 -10.42 -5.98
N GLY A 669 -32.47 -10.73 -7.28
CA GLY A 669 -31.57 -11.73 -7.86
C GLY A 669 -30.09 -11.35 -7.73
N SER A 670 -29.78 -10.06 -7.91
CA SER A 670 -28.44 -9.49 -7.73
C SER A 670 -27.92 -9.66 -6.30
N MET A 671 -28.74 -9.32 -5.30
CA MET A 671 -28.40 -9.42 -3.88
C MET A 671 -28.30 -10.88 -3.42
N GLN A 672 -29.17 -11.77 -3.89
CA GLN A 672 -29.14 -13.21 -3.57
C GLN A 672 -27.89 -13.92 -4.16
N ALA A 673 -27.48 -13.56 -5.37
CA ALA A 673 -26.27 -14.09 -5.98
C ALA A 673 -25.00 -13.65 -5.22
N LEU A 674 -24.94 -12.39 -4.78
CA LEU A 674 -23.83 -11.86 -3.99
C LEU A 674 -23.83 -12.39 -2.55
N SER A 675 -24.99 -12.52 -1.89
CA SER A 675 -25.06 -13.14 -0.56
C SER A 675 -24.64 -14.62 -0.61
N THR A 676 -24.89 -15.33 -1.72
CA THR A 676 -24.37 -16.68 -1.98
C THR A 676 -22.85 -16.71 -2.13
N VAL A 677 -22.24 -15.76 -2.84
CA VAL A 677 -20.77 -15.60 -2.89
C VAL A 677 -20.22 -15.32 -1.49
N VAL A 678 -20.84 -14.40 -0.75
CA VAL A 678 -20.43 -13.98 0.59
C VAL A 678 -20.49 -15.12 1.61
N LYS A 679 -21.60 -15.89 1.67
CA LYS A 679 -21.71 -17.09 2.53
C LYS A 679 -20.57 -18.07 2.22
N LYS A 680 -20.31 -18.37 0.94
CA LYS A 680 -19.24 -19.29 0.50
C LYS A 680 -17.82 -18.76 0.79
N ALA A 681 -17.59 -17.45 0.66
CA ALA A 681 -16.31 -16.82 0.97
C ALA A 681 -16.03 -16.79 2.48
N SER A 682 -17.06 -16.54 3.29
CA SER A 682 -16.96 -16.50 4.75
C SER A 682 -16.72 -17.88 5.34
N ALA A 683 -17.54 -18.88 4.98
CA ALA A 683 -17.44 -20.24 5.51
C ALA A 683 -16.06 -20.89 5.29
N ASN A 684 -15.45 -20.65 4.13
CA ASN A 684 -14.13 -21.18 3.79
C ASN A 684 -12.96 -20.23 4.12
N ASN A 685 -13.23 -19.07 4.72
CA ASN A 685 -12.25 -18.00 5.01
C ASN A 685 -11.32 -17.66 3.82
N PHE A 686 -11.89 -17.54 2.61
CA PHE A 686 -11.11 -17.28 1.41
C PHE A 686 -10.45 -15.90 1.43
N THR A 687 -9.19 -15.85 0.99
CA THR A 687 -8.38 -14.63 0.87
C THR A 687 -7.66 -14.57 -0.47
N GLY A 688 -7.49 -13.36 -1.01
CA GLY A 688 -6.75 -13.15 -2.25
C GLY A 688 -7.37 -13.86 -3.46
N SER A 689 -6.55 -14.61 -4.18
CA SER A 689 -6.89 -15.34 -5.40
C SER A 689 -8.01 -16.38 -5.24
N ALA A 690 -8.22 -16.93 -4.04
CA ALA A 690 -9.34 -17.83 -3.76
C ALA A 690 -10.71 -17.15 -3.95
N VAL A 691 -10.80 -15.85 -3.66
CA VAL A 691 -12.04 -15.06 -3.82
C VAL A 691 -12.28 -14.72 -5.30
N LEU A 692 -11.22 -14.43 -6.06
CA LEU A 692 -11.31 -14.27 -7.52
C LEU A 692 -11.79 -15.56 -8.19
N ASN A 693 -11.27 -16.71 -7.77
CA ASN A 693 -11.71 -18.03 -8.24
C ASN A 693 -13.16 -18.31 -7.88
N LEU A 694 -13.60 -17.96 -6.66
CA LEU A 694 -15.00 -18.10 -6.25
C LEU A 694 -15.92 -17.22 -7.11
N LEU A 695 -15.62 -15.92 -7.24
CA LEU A 695 -16.40 -14.98 -8.07
C LEU A 695 -16.52 -15.48 -9.52
N GLN A 696 -15.39 -15.85 -10.13
CA GLN A 696 -15.36 -16.37 -11.51
C GLN A 696 -16.09 -17.72 -11.65
N SER A 697 -16.11 -18.56 -10.61
CA SER A 697 -16.91 -19.80 -10.61
C SER A 697 -18.41 -19.53 -10.53
N GLN A 698 -18.85 -18.53 -9.76
CA GLN A 698 -20.27 -18.19 -9.65
C GLN A 698 -20.75 -17.43 -10.90
N ALA A 699 -19.93 -16.58 -11.52
CA ALA A 699 -20.25 -15.96 -12.81
C ALA A 699 -20.47 -17.02 -13.91
N LYS A 700 -19.67 -18.10 -13.92
CA LYS A 700 -19.86 -19.26 -14.81
C LYS A 700 -21.11 -20.08 -14.48
N ALA A 701 -21.44 -20.24 -13.20
CA ALA A 701 -22.65 -20.95 -12.77
C ALA A 701 -23.94 -20.19 -13.12
N MET A 702 -23.92 -18.86 -13.02
CA MET A 702 -25.05 -17.97 -13.33
C MET A 702 -25.15 -17.61 -14.82
N ALA A 703 -24.57 -18.41 -15.73
CA ALA A 703 -24.51 -18.08 -17.15
C ALA A 703 -25.87 -17.90 -17.86
N GLY A 704 -26.95 -18.43 -17.29
CA GLY A 704 -28.32 -18.22 -17.78
C GLY A 704 -28.94 -16.87 -17.43
N ASP A 705 -28.38 -16.14 -16.47
CA ASP A 705 -28.82 -14.78 -16.09
C ASP A 705 -27.75 -13.76 -16.54
N SER A 706 -28.07 -12.99 -17.57
CA SER A 706 -27.15 -12.02 -18.16
C SER A 706 -26.87 -10.82 -17.23
N ALA A 707 -27.82 -10.45 -16.36
CA ALA A 707 -27.68 -9.33 -15.44
C ALA A 707 -26.80 -9.72 -14.24
N VAL A 708 -27.10 -10.86 -13.61
CA VAL A 708 -26.31 -11.39 -12.49
C VAL A 708 -24.90 -11.77 -12.94
N ARG A 709 -24.73 -12.39 -14.11
CA ARG A 709 -23.40 -12.66 -14.67
C ARG A 709 -22.60 -11.37 -14.89
N SER A 710 -23.20 -10.34 -15.50
CA SER A 710 -22.57 -9.03 -15.72
C SER A 710 -22.15 -8.37 -14.40
N LEU A 711 -23.00 -8.43 -13.37
CA LEU A 711 -22.68 -7.95 -12.02
C LEU A 711 -21.49 -8.70 -11.40
N LEU A 712 -21.47 -10.04 -11.47
CA LEU A 712 -20.37 -10.85 -10.94
C LEU A 712 -19.07 -10.64 -11.72
N GLU A 713 -19.13 -10.39 -13.03
CA GLU A 713 -17.98 -10.01 -13.85
C GLU A 713 -17.44 -8.61 -13.48
N LYS A 714 -18.32 -7.62 -13.27
CA LYS A 714 -17.95 -6.28 -12.75
C LYS A 714 -17.27 -6.36 -11.38
N MET A 715 -17.83 -7.17 -10.45
CA MET A 715 -17.22 -7.43 -9.14
C MET A 715 -15.88 -8.13 -9.24
N THR A 716 -15.74 -9.10 -10.17
CA THR A 716 -14.47 -9.79 -10.45
C THR A 716 -13.42 -8.80 -10.94
N HIS A 717 -13.76 -7.91 -11.87
CA HIS A 717 -12.87 -6.88 -12.41
C HIS A 717 -12.37 -5.92 -11.32
N CYS A 718 -13.28 -5.37 -10.49
CA CYS A 718 -12.89 -4.50 -9.37
C CYS A 718 -11.95 -5.20 -8.38
N ALA A 719 -12.20 -6.47 -8.06
CA ALA A 719 -11.33 -7.25 -7.19
C ALA A 719 -10.00 -7.64 -7.86
N SER A 720 -9.98 -7.93 -9.16
CA SER A 720 -8.77 -8.31 -9.89
C SER A 720 -7.81 -7.16 -10.13
N ASN A 721 -8.29 -5.92 -10.25
CA ASN A 721 -7.44 -4.75 -10.47
C ASN A 721 -6.44 -4.55 -9.32
N ALA A 722 -6.86 -4.80 -8.08
CA ALA A 722 -5.98 -4.78 -6.90
C ALA A 722 -4.93 -5.91 -6.90
N TYR A 723 -5.19 -7.03 -7.58
CA TYR A 723 -4.23 -8.12 -7.76
C TYR A 723 -3.26 -7.83 -8.91
N LEU A 724 -3.77 -7.29 -10.02
CA LEU A 724 -3.00 -6.97 -11.22
C LEU A 724 -2.05 -5.78 -11.00
N GLY A 725 -2.47 -4.72 -10.32
CA GLY A 725 -1.58 -3.59 -9.99
C GLY A 725 -0.39 -3.97 -9.10
N ILE A 726 -0.52 -5.03 -8.29
CA ILE A 726 0.59 -5.60 -7.51
C ILE A 726 1.54 -6.41 -8.41
N LEU A 727 1.01 -7.10 -9.43
CA LEU A 727 1.81 -7.81 -10.43
C LEU A 727 2.55 -6.83 -11.35
N GLU A 728 1.89 -5.78 -11.81
CA GLU A 728 2.43 -4.66 -12.59
C GLU A 728 3.56 -3.97 -11.82
N SER A 729 3.30 -3.50 -10.59
CA SER A 729 4.32 -2.89 -9.72
C SER A 729 5.50 -3.81 -9.45
N PHE A 730 5.28 -5.13 -9.31
CA PHE A 730 6.36 -6.10 -9.15
C PHE A 730 7.24 -6.24 -10.40
N LEU A 731 6.64 -6.24 -11.59
CA LEU A 731 7.37 -6.32 -12.86
C LEU A 731 8.12 -4.99 -13.16
N ASP A 732 7.46 -3.85 -13.00
CA ASP A 732 8.07 -2.54 -13.23
C ASP A 732 9.21 -2.22 -12.25
N SER A 733 9.05 -2.55 -10.97
CA SER A 733 10.10 -2.41 -9.96
C SER A 733 11.29 -3.35 -10.19
N LEU A 734 11.11 -4.42 -10.95
CA LEU A 734 12.19 -5.32 -11.38
C LEU A 734 12.85 -4.87 -12.70
N ALA A 735 12.17 -4.08 -13.52
CA ALA A 735 12.67 -3.58 -14.80
C ALA A 735 13.43 -2.23 -14.71
N HIS A 736 13.03 -1.33 -13.81
CA HIS A 736 13.47 0.08 -13.84
C HIS A 736 14.54 0.49 -12.82
N ASN A 737 15.17 -0.44 -12.11
CA ASN A 737 16.26 -0.18 -11.12
C ASN A 737 15.98 0.86 -10.01
N ASN A 738 14.73 1.27 -9.80
CA ASN A 738 14.39 2.06 -8.62
C ASN A 738 14.66 1.24 -7.35
N GLU A 739 15.40 1.80 -6.40
CA GLU A 739 15.48 1.26 -5.03
C GLU A 739 14.12 1.44 -4.35
N MET A 740 13.15 0.58 -4.68
CA MET A 740 11.93 0.48 -3.90
C MET A 740 12.27 -0.22 -2.57
N TYR A 741 12.66 0.59 -1.59
CA TYR A 741 12.59 0.22 -0.19
C TYR A 741 11.16 -0.22 0.10
N PHE A 742 10.95 -1.54 0.21
CA PHE A 742 9.81 -2.06 0.95
C PHE A 742 9.83 -1.40 2.33
N LEU A 743 8.78 -0.64 2.65
CA LEU A 743 8.64 0.08 3.92
C LEU A 743 9.03 -0.86 5.07
N GLY A 744 10.03 -0.44 5.85
CA GLY A 744 10.84 -1.32 6.69
C GLY A 744 10.03 -2.05 7.77
N GLY A 745 9.53 -3.24 7.45
CA GLY A 745 8.72 -4.06 8.33
C GLY A 745 8.98 -5.55 8.09
N SER A 746 9.25 -6.30 9.17
CA SER A 746 9.43 -7.75 9.11
C SER A 746 8.09 -8.50 9.07
N THR A 747 7.14 -8.03 8.24
CA THR A 747 5.80 -8.58 8.11
C THR A 747 5.80 -9.79 7.17
N LYS A 748 5.24 -10.92 7.63
CA LYS A 748 5.17 -12.18 6.86
C LYS A 748 4.15 -12.13 5.71
N GLU A 749 3.44 -11.02 5.57
CA GLU A 749 2.16 -10.92 4.86
C GLU A 749 2.28 -10.25 3.48
N SER A 750 3.17 -9.28 3.29
CA SER A 750 3.49 -8.73 1.96
C SER A 750 4.09 -9.81 1.04
N SER A 751 4.85 -10.75 1.61
CA SER A 751 5.36 -11.96 0.95
C SER A 751 4.31 -13.03 0.67
N MET A 752 3.04 -12.82 1.03
CA MET A 752 1.95 -13.80 0.90
C MET A 752 0.99 -13.51 -0.27
N ILE A 753 1.18 -12.37 -0.96
CA ILE A 753 0.24 -11.86 -1.98
C ILE A 753 0.62 -12.29 -3.41
N LEU A 754 1.91 -12.40 -3.71
CA LEU A 754 2.40 -12.85 -5.02
C LEU A 754 2.02 -14.31 -5.29
N MET A 755 1.99 -14.66 -6.59
CA MET A 755 1.93 -16.05 -7.07
C MET A 755 3.14 -16.88 -6.60
N VAL A 756 4.18 -16.21 -6.10
CA VAL A 756 5.44 -16.79 -5.63
C VAL A 756 5.45 -16.85 -4.10
N ASN A 757 5.51 -18.05 -3.54
CA ASN A 757 5.79 -18.26 -2.13
C ASN A 757 7.25 -17.88 -1.83
N PHE A 758 7.45 -16.80 -1.06
CA PHE A 758 8.76 -16.49 -0.49
C PHE A 758 8.99 -17.37 0.75
N SER A 759 9.80 -18.42 0.61
CA SER A 759 10.07 -19.46 1.63
C SER A 759 10.84 -18.95 2.87
N LEU A 760 10.28 -17.99 3.62
CA LEU A 760 10.88 -17.35 4.80
C LEU A 760 11.08 -18.27 6.02
N GLN A 761 10.64 -19.53 5.95
CA GLN A 761 10.75 -20.51 7.03
C GLN A 761 12.14 -21.18 7.13
N ARG A 762 13.10 -20.82 6.28
CA ARG A 762 14.53 -21.14 6.42
C ARG A 762 15.41 -19.89 6.41
N LYS A 763 15.26 -19.05 7.44
CA LYS A 763 16.17 -17.92 7.74
C LYS A 763 17.60 -18.34 8.16
N SER A 764 17.91 -19.62 8.16
CA SER A 764 19.16 -20.21 8.68
C SER A 764 19.81 -21.23 7.73
N LEU A 765 19.69 -21.05 6.42
CA LEU A 765 20.66 -21.63 5.48
C LEU A 765 21.92 -20.74 5.56
N HIS A 766 22.86 -21.12 6.43
CA HIS A 766 24.14 -20.41 6.59
C HIS A 766 24.85 -20.32 5.23
N LYS A 767 25.35 -19.12 4.91
CA LYS A 767 26.05 -18.86 3.64
C LYS A 767 27.36 -19.63 3.52
N GLU A 768 27.86 -20.17 4.63
CA GLU A 768 29.12 -20.91 4.74
C GLU A 768 28.96 -22.44 4.76
N SER A 769 27.77 -22.97 5.08
CA SER A 769 27.61 -24.40 5.45
C SER A 769 27.22 -25.33 4.31
N LEU A 770 27.12 -24.84 3.07
CA LEU A 770 26.75 -25.61 1.89
C LEU A 770 27.59 -25.19 0.68
N THR A 771 28.39 -26.14 0.16
CA THR A 771 29.24 -25.98 -1.04
C THR A 771 28.47 -25.42 -2.24
N GLN A 772 29.18 -24.71 -3.15
CA GLN A 772 28.89 -24.20 -4.53
C GLN A 772 27.52 -24.45 -5.21
N ASP A 773 26.88 -25.56 -4.92
CA ASP A 773 25.51 -25.94 -5.28
C ASP A 773 24.42 -25.05 -4.63
N TYR A 774 24.81 -24.05 -3.81
CA TYR A 774 23.92 -23.10 -3.13
C TYR A 774 22.99 -22.39 -4.12
N ASP A 775 23.54 -21.68 -5.11
CA ASP A 775 22.76 -20.81 -6.01
C ASP A 775 21.65 -21.58 -6.74
N ALA A 776 22.01 -22.65 -7.44
CA ALA A 776 21.08 -23.43 -8.26
C ALA A 776 19.95 -24.08 -7.44
N LYS A 777 20.19 -24.40 -6.16
CA LYS A 777 19.16 -24.90 -5.23
C LYS A 777 18.37 -23.75 -4.58
N TYR A 778 19.03 -22.64 -4.25
CA TYR A 778 18.44 -21.41 -3.70
C TYR A 778 17.37 -20.85 -4.64
N TRP A 779 17.66 -20.65 -5.93
CA TRP A 779 16.69 -20.13 -6.91
C TRP A 779 15.47 -21.03 -7.12
N ARG A 780 15.64 -22.37 -6.98
CA ARG A 780 14.53 -23.33 -7.06
C ARG A 780 13.67 -23.35 -5.79
N GLN A 781 14.27 -23.20 -4.60
CA GLN A 781 13.56 -23.30 -3.30
C GLN A 781 13.00 -21.96 -2.79
N ARG A 782 13.58 -20.83 -3.21
CA ARG A 782 13.17 -19.47 -2.78
C ARG A 782 11.98 -18.92 -3.55
N TYR A 783 11.75 -19.39 -4.78
CA TYR A 783 10.71 -18.92 -5.69
C TYR A 783 9.90 -20.11 -6.23
N SER A 784 8.91 -20.55 -5.46
CA SER A 784 7.94 -21.61 -5.80
C SER A 784 6.54 -21.02 -6.03
N LEU A 785 5.71 -21.67 -6.85
CA LEU A 785 4.31 -21.23 -6.99
C LEU A 785 3.52 -21.52 -5.70
N LYS A 786 2.66 -20.57 -5.33
CA LYS A 786 1.70 -20.71 -4.22
C LYS A 786 0.43 -21.40 -4.70
N GLU A 787 -0.14 -22.27 -3.86
CA GLU A 787 -1.42 -22.93 -4.14
C GLU A 787 -2.58 -21.92 -4.23
N GLY A 788 -3.54 -22.18 -5.13
CA GLY A 788 -4.74 -21.34 -5.30
C GLY A 788 -4.58 -20.11 -6.21
N ILE A 789 -3.71 -20.17 -7.24
CA ILE A 789 -3.54 -19.14 -8.29
C ILE A 789 -4.90 -18.73 -8.93
N PRO A 790 -5.12 -17.47 -9.36
CA PRO A 790 -6.32 -17.10 -10.11
C PRO A 790 -6.43 -17.90 -11.42
N SER A 791 -7.60 -18.47 -11.72
CA SER A 791 -7.75 -19.47 -12.79
C SER A 791 -7.43 -18.91 -14.19
N PHE A 792 -7.61 -17.60 -14.39
CA PHE A 792 -7.25 -16.89 -15.62
C PHE A 792 -5.74 -16.68 -15.81
N LEU A 793 -4.91 -16.83 -14.76
CA LEU A 793 -3.44 -16.74 -14.85
C LEU A 793 -2.76 -18.12 -14.88
N ALA A 794 -3.49 -19.22 -14.67
CA ALA A 794 -2.91 -20.56 -14.50
C ALA A 794 -1.96 -20.96 -15.65
N ASN A 795 -2.35 -20.66 -16.90
CA ASN A 795 -1.57 -21.00 -18.10
C ASN A 795 -0.27 -20.18 -18.23
N ILE A 796 -0.22 -18.98 -17.65
CA ILE A 796 0.90 -18.01 -17.78
C ILE A 796 1.75 -18.00 -16.49
N ALA A 797 1.32 -18.72 -15.44
CA ALA A 797 1.95 -18.74 -14.12
C ALA A 797 3.43 -19.17 -14.14
N GLY A 798 3.79 -20.12 -15.01
CA GLY A 798 5.18 -20.53 -15.21
C GLY A 798 6.04 -19.38 -15.76
N THR A 799 5.54 -18.68 -16.78
CA THR A 799 6.22 -17.55 -17.42
C THR A 799 6.38 -16.35 -16.48
N ILE A 800 5.36 -16.02 -15.69
CA ILE A 800 5.46 -14.96 -14.67
C ILE A 800 6.55 -15.29 -13.64
N LEU A 801 6.66 -16.56 -13.23
CA LEU A 801 7.69 -17.03 -12.31
C LEU A 801 9.09 -17.01 -12.91
N THR A 802 9.29 -17.39 -14.18
CA THR A 802 10.62 -17.36 -14.82
C THR A 802 11.07 -15.93 -15.12
N THR A 803 10.19 -15.07 -15.64
CA THR A 803 10.48 -13.63 -15.82
C THR A 803 10.89 -12.96 -14.50
N GLY A 804 10.12 -13.18 -13.43
CA GLY A 804 10.44 -12.64 -12.10
C GLY A 804 11.76 -13.18 -11.50
N LYS A 805 12.16 -14.41 -11.86
CA LYS A 805 13.47 -14.97 -11.51
C LYS A 805 14.59 -14.26 -12.28
N TYR A 806 14.50 -14.20 -13.62
CA TYR A 806 15.58 -13.67 -14.45
C TYR A 806 15.83 -12.17 -14.23
N LEU A 807 14.78 -11.35 -14.07
CA LEU A 807 14.97 -9.93 -13.73
C LEU A 807 15.66 -9.76 -12.37
N ASN A 808 15.36 -10.60 -11.37
CA ASN A 808 16.07 -10.54 -10.09
C ASN A 808 17.54 -11.00 -10.20
N VAL A 809 17.85 -11.98 -11.06
CA VAL A 809 19.24 -12.33 -11.38
C VAL A 809 19.97 -11.12 -11.98
N MET A 810 19.40 -10.48 -13.01
CA MET A 810 19.99 -9.28 -13.64
C MET A 810 20.20 -8.13 -12.63
N ARG A 811 19.27 -7.97 -11.68
CA ARG A 811 19.41 -7.01 -10.58
C ARG A 811 20.58 -7.34 -9.65
N GLU A 812 20.73 -8.60 -9.25
CA GLU A 812 21.83 -9.04 -8.36
C GLU A 812 23.20 -9.07 -9.06
N CYS A 813 23.25 -9.08 -10.40
CA CYS A 813 24.49 -8.92 -11.19
C CYS A 813 24.91 -7.46 -11.39
N GLY A 814 23.97 -6.51 -11.31
CA GLY A 814 24.16 -5.13 -11.77
C GLY A 814 24.03 -5.03 -13.30
N HIS A 815 23.21 -4.09 -13.78
CA HIS A 815 22.77 -4.06 -15.19
C HIS A 815 23.87 -3.75 -16.22
N ASN A 816 25.04 -3.28 -15.78
CA ASN A 816 26.13 -2.86 -16.66
C ASN A 816 27.30 -3.87 -16.72
N VAL A 817 27.21 -5.02 -16.05
CA VAL A 817 28.28 -6.04 -16.06
C VAL A 817 27.98 -7.10 -17.12
N GLN A 818 28.75 -7.09 -18.21
CA GLN A 818 28.72 -8.15 -19.22
C GLN A 818 29.59 -9.33 -18.77
N TYR A 819 29.06 -10.55 -18.90
CA TYR A 819 29.77 -11.79 -18.57
C TYR A 819 29.89 -12.66 -19.83
N ASP A 820 31.11 -13.00 -20.22
CA ASP A 820 31.34 -13.88 -21.36
C ASP A 820 31.13 -15.37 -20.99
N LEU A 821 29.91 -15.85 -21.25
CA LEU A 821 29.58 -17.27 -21.15
C LEU A 821 30.29 -18.11 -22.21
N MET A 822 30.52 -17.58 -23.42
CA MET A 822 31.06 -18.34 -24.54
C MET A 822 32.56 -18.59 -24.40
N GLY A 823 33.33 -17.59 -23.94
CA GLY A 823 34.72 -17.76 -23.53
C GLY A 823 34.86 -18.80 -22.42
N LYS A 824 34.06 -18.72 -21.35
CA LYS A 824 34.08 -19.71 -20.26
C LYS A 824 33.72 -21.13 -20.73
N LEU A 825 32.79 -21.27 -21.68
CA LEU A 825 32.50 -22.56 -22.33
C LEU A 825 33.67 -23.04 -23.21
N LEU A 826 34.35 -22.14 -23.93
CA LEU A 826 35.51 -22.47 -24.75
C LEU A 826 36.70 -22.95 -23.89
N SER A 827 36.98 -22.30 -22.76
CA SER A 827 37.95 -22.78 -21.75
C SER A 827 37.62 -24.19 -21.25
N LEU A 828 36.33 -24.48 -21.00
CA LEU A 828 35.89 -25.85 -20.65
C LEU A 828 36.16 -26.85 -21.78
N LYS A 829 36.05 -26.46 -23.05
CA LYS A 829 36.47 -27.30 -24.20
C LYS A 829 37.97 -27.54 -24.17
N HIS A 830 38.77 -26.48 -24.06
CA HIS A 830 40.23 -26.53 -24.05
C HIS A 830 40.77 -27.46 -22.94
N TYR A 831 40.27 -27.34 -21.71
CA TYR A 831 40.79 -28.07 -20.55
C TYR A 831 40.12 -29.43 -20.26
N LEU A 832 38.79 -29.55 -20.36
CA LEU A 832 38.06 -30.77 -19.99
C LEU A 832 37.75 -31.69 -21.18
N LEU A 833 37.68 -31.16 -22.40
CA LEU A 833 37.51 -31.95 -23.64
C LEU A 833 38.84 -32.17 -24.40
N LEU A 834 39.95 -31.69 -23.84
CA LEU A 834 41.34 -31.88 -24.29
C LEU A 834 41.70 -31.27 -25.66
N ASP A 835 40.94 -30.27 -26.11
CA ASP A 835 41.19 -29.54 -27.36
C ASP A 835 42.57 -28.83 -27.35
N GLN A 836 42.95 -28.18 -26.25
CA GLN A 836 44.32 -27.71 -26.02
C GLN A 836 45.08 -28.69 -25.11
N GLY A 837 45.32 -29.90 -25.60
CA GLY A 837 45.88 -30.99 -24.80
C GLY A 837 47.37 -30.92 -24.45
N ASP A 838 48.05 -29.77 -24.54
CA ASP A 838 49.51 -29.61 -24.38
C ASP A 838 49.95 -29.50 -22.90
N PHE A 839 49.30 -28.63 -22.12
CA PHE A 839 49.53 -28.44 -20.68
C PHE A 839 49.44 -29.78 -19.93
N LEU A 840 48.50 -30.63 -20.35
CA LEU A 840 48.24 -31.94 -19.76
C LEU A 840 49.38 -32.93 -19.97
N VAL A 841 50.11 -32.83 -21.09
CA VAL A 841 51.30 -33.67 -21.33
C VAL A 841 52.44 -33.23 -20.43
N HIS A 842 52.70 -31.92 -20.36
CA HIS A 842 53.72 -31.35 -19.48
C HIS A 842 53.42 -31.67 -17.99
N PHE A 843 52.17 -31.45 -17.55
CA PHE A 843 51.67 -31.80 -16.22
C PHE A 843 51.89 -33.29 -15.89
N THR A 844 51.54 -34.20 -16.81
CA THR A 844 51.65 -35.66 -16.58
C THR A 844 53.11 -36.10 -16.40
N ASP A 845 54.07 -35.38 -16.97
CA ASP A 845 55.49 -35.66 -16.76
C ASP A 845 56.01 -35.08 -15.43
N ILE A 846 55.72 -33.82 -15.11
CA ILE A 846 56.20 -33.19 -13.85
C ILE A 846 55.49 -33.70 -12.60
N ALA A 847 54.25 -34.20 -12.72
CA ALA A 847 53.47 -34.78 -11.63
C ALA A 847 53.60 -36.31 -11.53
N ARG A 848 54.44 -36.96 -12.36
CA ARG A 848 54.58 -38.42 -12.44
C ARG A 848 54.85 -39.08 -11.09
N ASP A 849 55.74 -38.50 -10.28
CA ASP A 849 56.14 -39.03 -8.97
C ASP A 849 55.08 -38.81 -7.87
N GLU A 850 54.07 -37.98 -8.15
CA GLU A 850 52.93 -37.75 -7.26
C GLU A 850 51.72 -38.59 -7.71
N LEU A 851 51.46 -38.69 -9.01
CA LEU A 851 50.35 -39.45 -9.59
C LEU A 851 50.54 -40.98 -9.53
N THR A 852 51.77 -41.48 -9.40
CA THR A 852 52.07 -42.91 -9.23
C THR A 852 51.86 -43.42 -7.80
N LYS A 853 51.65 -42.52 -6.82
CA LYS A 853 51.37 -42.86 -5.43
C LYS A 853 49.98 -43.47 -5.22
N LYS A 854 49.76 -44.02 -4.01
CA LYS A 854 48.44 -44.43 -3.51
C LYS A 854 47.64 -43.22 -2.99
N LEU A 855 46.32 -43.37 -2.94
CA LEU A 855 45.37 -42.33 -2.54
C LEU A 855 45.73 -41.59 -1.24
N ASP A 856 46.22 -42.29 -0.22
CA ASP A 856 46.51 -41.71 1.10
C ASP A 856 47.83 -40.92 1.17
N GLU A 857 48.67 -40.99 0.12
CA GLU A 857 50.02 -40.41 0.07
C GLU A 857 50.12 -39.17 -0.86
N ILE A 858 49.03 -38.82 -1.54
CA ILE A 858 48.95 -37.77 -2.56
C ILE A 858 48.64 -36.40 -1.93
N SER A 859 49.50 -35.41 -2.14
CA SER A 859 49.20 -34.02 -1.79
C SER A 859 48.45 -33.31 -2.93
N VAL A 860 47.19 -32.96 -2.67
CA VAL A 860 46.36 -32.16 -3.60
C VAL A 860 46.95 -30.76 -3.81
N GLU A 861 47.52 -30.15 -2.76
CA GLU A 861 48.20 -28.85 -2.83
C GLU A 861 49.43 -28.91 -3.76
N LYS A 862 50.23 -29.99 -3.66
CA LYS A 862 51.35 -30.22 -4.56
C LYS A 862 50.88 -30.43 -6.00
N LEU A 863 49.82 -31.23 -6.22
CA LEU A 863 49.24 -31.42 -7.55
C LEU A 863 48.74 -30.09 -8.15
N GLN A 864 48.08 -29.23 -7.37
CA GLN A 864 47.66 -27.91 -7.81
C GLN A 864 48.88 -27.06 -8.22
N SER A 865 49.93 -26.99 -7.38
CA SER A 865 51.14 -26.20 -7.71
C SER A 865 51.84 -26.67 -8.99
N LEU A 866 51.76 -27.96 -9.32
CA LEU A 866 52.27 -28.53 -10.56
C LEU A 866 51.35 -28.26 -11.75
N LEU A 867 50.01 -28.23 -11.55
CA LEU A 867 49.06 -27.81 -12.58
C LEU A 867 49.24 -26.33 -12.91
N ASP A 868 49.36 -25.46 -11.90
CA ASP A 868 49.57 -24.02 -12.06
C ASP A 868 50.88 -23.73 -12.82
N LEU A 869 51.95 -24.48 -12.50
CA LEU A 869 53.21 -24.43 -13.25
C LEU A 869 53.01 -24.88 -14.70
N ALA A 870 52.30 -25.98 -14.95
CA ALA A 870 52.04 -26.45 -16.30
C ALA A 870 51.24 -25.43 -17.14
N LEU A 871 50.14 -24.90 -16.60
CA LEU A 871 49.30 -23.91 -17.28
C LEU A 871 50.09 -22.64 -17.66
N ARG A 872 50.96 -22.15 -16.76
CA ARG A 872 51.79 -20.96 -17.00
C ARG A 872 52.99 -21.19 -17.93
N THR A 873 53.29 -22.44 -18.32
CA THR A 873 54.45 -22.78 -19.17
C THR A 873 54.10 -23.22 -20.58
N THR A 874 52.82 -23.46 -20.89
CA THR A 874 52.36 -23.90 -22.23
C THR A 874 51.38 -22.90 -22.87
N ALA A 875 50.79 -23.24 -24.02
CA ALA A 875 49.86 -22.35 -24.73
C ALA A 875 48.63 -21.94 -23.90
N ALA A 876 48.28 -22.75 -22.89
CA ALA A 876 47.21 -22.49 -21.92
C ALA A 876 47.33 -21.13 -21.20
N ALA A 877 48.54 -20.57 -21.08
CA ALA A 877 48.76 -19.25 -20.46
C ALA A 877 48.12 -18.08 -21.24
N ALA A 878 47.70 -18.30 -22.50
CA ALA A 878 47.02 -17.30 -23.32
C ALA A 878 45.52 -17.16 -23.03
N ASP A 879 44.90 -18.13 -22.34
CA ASP A 879 43.48 -18.04 -21.92
C ASP A 879 43.36 -17.22 -20.61
N PRO A 880 42.60 -16.12 -20.58
CA PRO A 880 42.35 -15.35 -19.35
C PRO A 880 41.69 -16.15 -18.22
N CYS A 881 41.06 -17.29 -18.50
CA CYS A 881 40.34 -18.12 -17.53
C CYS A 881 41.15 -19.28 -16.96
N HIS A 882 42.44 -19.43 -17.30
CA HIS A 882 43.25 -20.57 -16.83
C HIS A 882 43.34 -20.68 -15.29
N GLU A 883 43.25 -19.55 -14.56
CA GLU A 883 43.29 -19.50 -13.10
C GLU A 883 42.00 -20.00 -12.39
N ASP A 884 40.91 -20.28 -13.12
CA ASP A 884 39.72 -20.95 -12.55
C ASP A 884 39.86 -22.49 -12.53
N LEU A 885 40.95 -23.07 -13.05
CA LEU A 885 41.16 -24.51 -13.13
C LEU A 885 41.79 -25.07 -11.84
N THR A 886 41.27 -26.19 -11.33
CA THR A 886 41.66 -26.77 -10.05
C THR A 886 41.84 -28.29 -10.11
N CYS A 887 42.77 -28.83 -9.32
CA CYS A 887 42.95 -30.27 -9.14
C CYS A 887 41.90 -30.87 -8.20
N CYS A 888 41.43 -32.07 -8.53
CA CYS A 888 40.60 -32.91 -7.68
C CYS A 888 41.12 -34.36 -7.71
N VAL A 889 40.91 -35.07 -6.60
CA VAL A 889 41.27 -36.49 -6.45
C VAL A 889 40.03 -37.25 -6.00
N GLU A 890 39.46 -38.01 -6.93
CA GLU A 890 38.22 -38.75 -6.74
C GLU A 890 38.43 -40.03 -5.95
N ARG A 891 37.68 -40.23 -4.87
CA ARG A 891 37.76 -41.42 -3.99
C ARG A 891 37.16 -42.70 -4.61
N SER A 892 36.84 -42.68 -5.90
CA SER A 892 36.20 -43.80 -6.60
C SER A 892 36.65 -43.89 -8.05
N SER A 893 36.86 -45.11 -8.54
CA SER A 893 37.10 -45.38 -9.96
C SER A 893 35.90 -44.99 -10.81
N LEU A 894 36.13 -44.64 -12.09
CA LEU A 894 35.12 -44.11 -13.00
C LEU A 894 33.84 -44.99 -13.08
N LEU A 895 34.00 -46.32 -13.09
CA LEU A 895 32.88 -47.28 -13.05
C LEU A 895 32.05 -47.17 -11.75
N LYS A 896 32.70 -47.01 -10.59
CA LYS A 896 32.05 -46.88 -9.27
C LYS A 896 31.41 -45.49 -9.11
N THR A 897 32.01 -44.45 -9.69
CA THR A 897 31.40 -43.12 -9.78
C THR A 897 30.11 -43.15 -10.62
N LEU A 898 30.12 -43.80 -11.80
CA LEU A 898 28.94 -43.95 -12.65
C LEU A 898 27.83 -44.79 -12.00
N GLY A 899 28.17 -45.93 -11.39
CA GLY A 899 27.17 -46.81 -10.73
C GLY A 899 26.41 -46.15 -9.57
N ASN A 900 27.05 -45.19 -8.88
CA ASN A 900 26.42 -44.43 -7.79
C ASN A 900 25.48 -43.30 -8.29
N LEU A 901 25.62 -42.83 -9.53
CA LEU A 901 24.88 -41.68 -10.08
C LEU A 901 23.53 -42.09 -10.69
N LYS A 902 22.61 -42.59 -9.84
CA LYS A 902 21.28 -43.10 -10.24
C LYS A 902 20.41 -42.09 -11.04
N ASP A 903 20.67 -40.79 -10.93
CA ASP A 903 19.95 -39.72 -11.64
C ASP A 903 20.39 -39.51 -13.11
N LEU A 904 21.41 -40.24 -13.62
CA LEU A 904 21.91 -40.07 -15.00
C LEU A 904 21.18 -40.92 -16.06
N GLY A 905 20.07 -41.58 -15.71
CA GLY A 905 19.23 -42.34 -16.65
C GLY A 905 19.82 -43.67 -17.13
N THR A 906 20.93 -44.12 -16.54
CA THR A 906 21.56 -45.42 -16.85
C THR A 906 20.60 -46.57 -16.52
N ARG A 907 20.43 -47.53 -17.45
CA ARG A 907 19.75 -48.79 -17.14
C ARG A 907 20.50 -49.50 -16.01
N ALA A 908 19.77 -50.05 -15.05
CA ALA A 908 20.34 -50.51 -13.78
C ALA A 908 21.53 -51.47 -13.97
N PHE A 909 22.65 -51.17 -13.32
CA PHE A 909 23.68 -52.16 -13.06
C PHE A 909 23.06 -53.26 -12.18
N PRO A 910 23.26 -54.56 -12.51
CA PRO A 910 22.96 -55.63 -11.57
C PRO A 910 23.90 -55.54 -10.35
N ASP A 911 23.35 -55.58 -9.14
CA ASP A 911 24.08 -55.58 -7.87
C ASP A 911 24.76 -56.94 -7.61
N ASN A 912 25.75 -57.30 -8.43
CA ASN A 912 26.70 -58.38 -8.13
C ASN A 912 27.99 -57.76 -7.59
N ASN A 913 28.33 -58.08 -6.33
CA ASN A 913 29.53 -57.56 -5.65
C ASN A 913 30.85 -58.22 -6.10
N ASP A 914 30.82 -59.08 -7.14
CA ASP A 914 31.94 -59.89 -7.62
C ASP A 914 32.86 -59.10 -8.59
N LEU A 915 33.32 -57.93 -8.15
CA LEU A 915 34.43 -57.20 -8.76
C LEU A 915 35.55 -57.09 -7.73
N GLU A 916 36.42 -58.10 -7.69
CA GLU A 916 37.69 -58.03 -6.95
C GLU A 916 38.47 -56.79 -7.39
N GLU A 917 38.87 -55.96 -6.41
CA GLU A 917 39.50 -54.67 -6.70
C GLU A 917 40.89 -54.88 -7.34
N PRO A 918 41.26 -54.10 -8.37
CA PRO A 918 42.65 -53.96 -8.76
C PRO A 918 43.44 -53.44 -7.55
N MET A 919 44.33 -54.28 -7.00
CA MET A 919 45.11 -53.92 -5.82
C MET A 919 45.91 -52.65 -6.09
N SER A 920 45.67 -51.63 -5.25
CA SER A 920 46.12 -50.23 -5.39
C SER A 920 45.67 -49.50 -6.66
N ILE A 921 44.51 -48.86 -6.56
CA ILE A 921 44.15 -47.68 -7.37
C ILE A 921 45.23 -46.60 -7.14
N THR A 922 45.78 -46.04 -8.22
CA THR A 922 46.82 -44.99 -8.17
C THR A 922 46.24 -43.59 -8.40
N GLY A 923 47.03 -42.56 -8.12
CA GLY A 923 46.68 -41.16 -8.43
C GLY A 923 46.26 -40.92 -9.88
N LEU A 924 46.84 -41.66 -10.82
CA LEU A 924 46.50 -41.63 -12.25
C LEU A 924 45.04 -41.98 -12.58
N GLU A 925 44.39 -42.86 -11.81
CA GLU A 925 43.00 -43.27 -12.05
C GLU A 925 41.97 -42.41 -11.30
N THR A 926 42.45 -41.56 -10.39
CA THR A 926 41.65 -40.78 -9.44
C THR A 926 41.74 -39.28 -9.70
N PHE A 927 42.79 -38.83 -10.39
CA PHE A 927 42.94 -37.46 -10.85
C PHE A 927 41.76 -37.00 -11.71
N SER A 928 41.22 -35.83 -11.37
CA SER A 928 40.26 -35.09 -12.19
C SER A 928 40.58 -33.60 -12.14
N LEU A 929 40.25 -32.89 -13.22
CA LEU A 929 40.19 -31.43 -13.20
C LEU A 929 38.80 -30.97 -12.73
N SER A 930 38.74 -29.81 -12.10
CA SER A 930 37.51 -29.12 -11.71
C SER A 930 37.63 -27.64 -12.10
N TYR A 931 36.51 -27.00 -12.42
CA TYR A 931 36.50 -25.64 -12.95
C TYR A 931 35.61 -24.73 -12.10
N LYS A 932 36.19 -23.62 -11.63
CA LYS A 932 35.59 -22.73 -10.64
C LYS A 932 34.67 -21.69 -11.32
N VAL A 933 33.41 -22.06 -11.51
CA VAL A 933 32.40 -21.12 -12.01
C VAL A 933 31.95 -20.17 -10.90
N GLN A 934 32.04 -18.86 -11.15
CA GLN A 934 31.51 -17.83 -10.26
C GLN A 934 30.06 -17.46 -10.63
N TRP A 935 29.30 -16.95 -9.65
CA TRP A 935 28.02 -16.28 -9.89
C TRP A 935 28.20 -15.11 -10.89
N PRO A 936 27.33 -14.93 -11.91
CA PRO A 936 26.06 -15.64 -12.17
C PRO A 936 26.15 -16.84 -13.13
N LEU A 937 27.32 -17.11 -13.72
CA LEU A 937 27.48 -18.16 -14.72
C LEU A 937 27.20 -19.57 -14.16
N SER A 938 27.20 -19.75 -12.83
CA SER A 938 26.79 -20.97 -12.12
C SER A 938 25.32 -21.37 -12.33
N ILE A 939 24.48 -20.49 -12.89
CA ILE A 939 23.10 -20.84 -13.34
C ILE A 939 23.14 -21.80 -14.52
N VAL A 940 23.96 -21.50 -15.53
CA VAL A 940 24.06 -22.29 -16.78
C VAL A 940 25.04 -23.43 -16.59
N ILE A 941 26.28 -23.12 -16.19
CA ILE A 941 27.33 -24.09 -15.94
C ILE A 941 27.16 -24.64 -14.52
N SER A 942 26.07 -25.39 -14.34
CA SER A 942 25.67 -25.97 -13.05
C SER A 942 26.65 -27.06 -12.59
N LYS A 943 26.64 -27.39 -11.29
CA LYS A 943 27.44 -28.49 -10.75
C LYS A 943 27.15 -29.83 -11.44
N LYS A 944 25.89 -30.09 -11.84
CA LYS A 944 25.53 -31.27 -12.65
C LYS A 944 26.31 -31.29 -13.97
N ALA A 945 26.30 -30.17 -14.70
CA ALA A 945 27.02 -30.04 -15.96
C ALA A 945 28.54 -30.21 -15.79
N LEU A 946 29.14 -29.62 -14.75
CA LEU A 946 30.55 -29.82 -14.42
C LEU A 946 30.87 -31.30 -14.16
N THR A 947 30.06 -32.02 -13.38
CA THR A 947 30.25 -33.46 -13.17
C THR A 947 30.14 -34.27 -14.47
N LYS A 948 29.26 -33.89 -15.43
CA LYS A 948 29.24 -34.51 -16.77
C LYS A 948 30.57 -34.29 -17.51
N TYR A 949 31.09 -33.06 -17.54
CA TYR A 949 32.42 -32.78 -18.13
C TYR A 949 33.55 -33.57 -17.44
N GLN A 950 33.52 -33.69 -16.11
CA GLN A 950 34.54 -34.42 -15.35
C GLN A 950 34.59 -35.92 -15.67
N LEU A 951 33.42 -36.55 -15.91
CA LEU A 951 33.36 -37.96 -16.34
C LEU A 951 33.96 -38.15 -17.74
N ILE A 952 33.70 -37.22 -18.67
CA ILE A 952 34.31 -37.21 -20.01
C ILE A 952 35.83 -37.00 -19.89
N PHE A 953 36.27 -35.98 -19.15
CA PHE A 953 37.68 -35.69 -18.92
C PHE A 953 38.45 -36.91 -18.37
N ARG A 954 37.95 -37.55 -17.30
CA ARG A 954 38.61 -38.72 -16.69
C ARG A 954 38.77 -39.85 -17.71
N PHE A 955 37.74 -40.13 -18.50
CA PHE A 955 37.80 -41.17 -19.53
C PHE A 955 38.85 -40.85 -20.61
N LEU A 956 38.85 -39.63 -21.15
CA LEU A 956 39.84 -39.18 -22.12
C LEU A 956 41.27 -39.17 -21.55
N PHE A 957 41.45 -38.71 -20.31
CA PHE A 957 42.72 -38.70 -19.60
C PHE A 957 43.30 -40.12 -19.44
N HIS A 958 42.48 -41.08 -19.01
CA HIS A 958 42.90 -42.48 -18.91
C HIS A 958 43.31 -43.03 -20.29
N CYS A 959 42.55 -42.75 -21.35
CA CYS A 959 42.89 -43.17 -22.71
C CYS A 959 44.21 -42.55 -23.21
N LYS A 960 44.43 -41.25 -22.95
CA LYS A 960 45.67 -40.53 -23.31
C LYS A 960 46.88 -41.01 -22.48
N HIS A 961 46.65 -41.44 -21.24
CA HIS A 961 47.69 -42.08 -20.42
C HIS A 961 48.09 -43.45 -20.98
N VAL A 962 47.13 -44.30 -21.35
CA VAL A 962 47.38 -45.61 -21.98
C VAL A 962 48.19 -45.45 -23.26
N ASP A 963 47.81 -44.49 -24.12
CA ASP A 963 48.57 -44.17 -25.33
C ASP A 963 50.01 -43.71 -25.03
N ARG A 964 50.20 -42.82 -24.04
CA ARG A 964 51.55 -42.35 -23.64
C ARG A 964 52.43 -43.50 -23.16
N GLN A 965 51.90 -44.45 -22.36
CA GLN A 965 52.66 -45.61 -21.89
C GLN A 965 53.02 -46.57 -23.03
N LEU A 966 52.08 -46.83 -23.95
CA LEU A 966 52.33 -47.64 -25.13
C LEU A 966 53.33 -46.98 -26.10
N CYS A 967 53.30 -45.65 -26.23
CA CYS A 967 54.30 -44.90 -26.98
C CYS A 967 55.70 -45.00 -26.35
N GLY A 968 55.79 -44.97 -25.01
CA GLY A 968 57.04 -45.27 -24.29
C GLY A 968 57.55 -46.67 -24.57
N ALA A 969 56.71 -47.70 -24.44
CA ALA A 969 57.05 -49.08 -24.79
C ALA A 969 57.53 -49.22 -26.25
N TRP A 970 56.86 -48.53 -27.18
CA TRP A 970 57.24 -48.50 -28.59
C TRP A 970 58.59 -47.81 -28.85
N GLN A 971 58.93 -46.74 -28.11
CA GLN A 971 60.24 -46.11 -28.19
C GLN A 971 61.36 -47.09 -27.76
N VAL A 972 61.16 -47.86 -26.69
CA VAL A 972 62.12 -48.91 -26.28
C VAL A 972 62.28 -49.98 -27.37
N HIS A 973 61.17 -50.43 -27.98
CA HIS A 973 61.23 -51.35 -29.13
C HIS A 973 61.98 -50.79 -30.34
N GLN A 974 61.84 -49.48 -30.65
CA GLN A 974 62.60 -48.86 -31.74
C GLN A 974 64.09 -48.70 -31.39
N GLY A 975 64.45 -48.38 -30.15
CA GLY A 975 65.86 -48.31 -29.72
C GLY A 975 66.59 -49.65 -29.86
N VAL A 976 65.90 -50.76 -29.58
CA VAL A 976 66.44 -52.13 -29.71
C VAL A 976 66.55 -52.61 -31.16
N ARG A 977 65.84 -51.97 -32.10
CA ARG A 977 65.75 -52.37 -33.53
C ARG A 977 67.09 -52.35 -34.28
N ALA A 978 68.12 -51.69 -33.73
CA ALA A 978 69.49 -51.70 -34.27
C ALA A 978 70.22 -53.04 -34.03
N LEU A 979 69.74 -53.89 -33.11
CA LEU A 979 70.31 -55.21 -32.85
C LEU A 979 69.74 -56.25 -33.82
N ASN A 980 70.57 -57.21 -34.23
CA ASN A 980 70.26 -58.16 -35.32
C ASN A 980 69.37 -59.34 -34.87
N MET A 981 68.14 -59.02 -34.44
CA MET A 981 67.27 -59.88 -33.62
C MET A 981 66.37 -60.85 -34.40
N ARG A 982 66.91 -61.62 -35.36
CA ARG A 982 66.16 -62.72 -35.99
C ARG A 982 66.00 -63.90 -35.03
N GLY A 983 64.75 -64.30 -34.74
CA GLY A 983 64.42 -65.48 -33.92
C GLY A 983 64.12 -65.21 -32.44
N THR A 984 64.15 -63.96 -31.99
CA THR A 984 63.78 -63.57 -30.61
C THR A 984 62.31 -63.17 -30.50
N ALA A 985 61.81 -63.01 -29.27
CA ALA A 985 60.42 -62.60 -29.02
C ALA A 985 60.11 -61.12 -29.36
N ILE A 986 61.15 -60.28 -29.53
CA ILE A 986 61.02 -58.82 -29.62
C ILE A 986 60.17 -58.35 -30.82
N PRO A 987 60.33 -58.88 -32.06
CA PRO A 987 59.49 -58.48 -33.19
C PRO A 987 57.99 -58.80 -32.97
N ARG A 988 57.67 -59.88 -32.24
CA ARG A 988 56.29 -60.24 -31.89
C ARG A 988 55.72 -59.28 -30.84
N SER A 989 56.52 -58.92 -29.84
CA SER A 989 56.18 -57.91 -28.85
C SER A 989 55.92 -56.54 -29.50
N ALA A 990 56.79 -56.11 -30.43
CA ALA A 990 56.61 -54.87 -31.17
C ALA A 990 55.33 -54.88 -32.05
N LEU A 991 54.96 -56.02 -32.64
CA LEU A 991 53.69 -56.15 -33.38
C LEU A 991 52.47 -56.02 -32.45
N LEU A 992 52.51 -56.64 -31.26
CA LEU A 992 51.46 -56.50 -30.25
C LEU A 992 51.33 -55.04 -29.77
N CYS A 993 52.45 -54.39 -29.47
CA CYS A 993 52.51 -52.97 -29.12
C CYS A 993 51.88 -52.08 -30.21
N ARG A 994 52.15 -52.35 -31.48
CA ARG A 994 51.53 -51.64 -32.62
C ARG A 994 50.02 -51.89 -32.72
N SER A 995 49.55 -53.09 -32.38
CA SER A 995 48.12 -53.43 -32.36
C SER A 995 47.38 -52.66 -31.25
N MET A 996 47.95 -52.66 -30.04
CA MET A 996 47.45 -51.89 -28.90
C MET A 996 47.45 -50.38 -29.16
N LEU A 997 48.52 -49.86 -29.78
CA LEU A 997 48.58 -48.45 -30.23
C LEU A 997 47.50 -48.13 -31.26
N LYS A 998 47.27 -48.99 -32.26
CA LYS A 998 46.18 -48.78 -33.24
C LYS A 998 44.82 -48.71 -32.53
N PHE A 999 44.55 -49.64 -31.60
CA PHE A 999 43.31 -49.66 -30.84
C PHE A 999 43.07 -48.36 -30.06
N ILE A 1000 44.04 -47.92 -29.25
CA ILE A 1000 43.85 -46.73 -28.40
C ILE A 1000 43.78 -45.44 -29.24
N ASN A 1001 44.51 -45.36 -30.36
CA ASN A 1001 44.43 -44.21 -31.26
C ASN A 1001 43.12 -44.18 -32.07
N SER A 1002 42.59 -45.32 -32.54
CA SER A 1002 41.24 -45.39 -33.10
C SER A 1002 40.18 -44.92 -32.10
N LEU A 1003 40.27 -45.36 -30.84
CA LEU A 1003 39.33 -44.97 -29.78
C LEU A 1003 39.44 -43.47 -29.45
N LEU A 1004 40.65 -42.93 -29.29
CA LEU A 1004 40.87 -41.50 -29.05
C LEU A 1004 40.35 -40.64 -30.22
N HIS A 1005 40.65 -41.03 -31.46
CA HIS A 1005 40.21 -40.32 -32.66
C HIS A 1005 38.68 -40.26 -32.77
N TYR A 1006 38.00 -41.38 -32.51
CA TYR A 1006 36.55 -41.43 -32.45
C TYR A 1006 35.98 -40.47 -31.38
N LEU A 1007 36.51 -40.53 -30.16
CA LEU A 1007 36.01 -39.71 -29.05
C LEU A 1007 36.18 -38.20 -29.32
N THR A 1008 37.30 -37.76 -29.91
CA THR A 1008 37.51 -36.34 -30.18
C THR A 1008 36.81 -35.86 -31.47
N PHE A 1009 36.99 -36.55 -32.59
CA PHE A 1009 36.58 -36.06 -33.91
C PHE A 1009 35.18 -36.50 -34.36
N GLU A 1010 34.70 -37.68 -33.97
CA GLU A 1010 33.35 -38.16 -34.35
C GLU A 1010 32.31 -37.78 -33.30
N VAL A 1011 32.69 -37.77 -32.01
CA VAL A 1011 31.75 -37.48 -30.91
C VAL A 1011 31.83 -36.04 -30.41
N LEU A 1012 32.98 -35.55 -29.95
CA LEU A 1012 33.03 -34.26 -29.24
C LEU A 1012 32.92 -33.07 -30.18
N GLU A 1013 33.71 -33.00 -31.26
CA GLU A 1013 33.74 -31.83 -32.15
C GLU A 1013 32.41 -31.57 -32.90
N PRO A 1014 31.73 -32.58 -33.49
CA PRO A 1014 30.48 -32.33 -34.23
C PRO A 1014 29.33 -31.91 -33.31
N ASN A 1015 29.30 -32.47 -32.09
CA ASN A 1015 28.34 -32.09 -31.07
C ASN A 1015 28.61 -30.69 -30.51
N TRP A 1016 29.89 -30.32 -30.36
CA TRP A 1016 30.29 -28.96 -29.97
C TRP A 1016 29.83 -27.92 -30.99
N HIS A 1017 30.09 -28.14 -32.29
CA HIS A 1017 29.60 -27.26 -33.36
C HIS A 1017 28.06 -27.17 -33.39
N MET A 1018 27.35 -28.29 -33.22
CA MET A 1018 25.89 -28.28 -33.14
C MET A 1018 25.37 -27.46 -31.95
N MET A 1019 26.03 -27.53 -30.79
CA MET A 1019 25.69 -26.73 -29.62
C MET A 1019 25.95 -25.24 -29.87
N TYR A 1020 27.15 -24.91 -30.34
CA TYR A 1020 27.60 -23.54 -30.61
C TYR A 1020 26.67 -22.80 -31.57
N ASN A 1021 26.33 -23.44 -32.71
CA ASN A 1021 25.42 -22.86 -33.70
C ASN A 1021 24.00 -22.65 -33.15
N LYS A 1022 23.50 -23.56 -32.29
CA LYS A 1022 22.18 -23.40 -31.66
C LYS A 1022 22.18 -22.30 -30.60
N MET A 1023 23.24 -22.18 -29.80
CA MET A 1023 23.39 -21.12 -28.80
C MET A 1023 23.37 -19.71 -29.44
N GLN A 1024 23.97 -19.53 -30.62
CA GLN A 1024 23.88 -18.27 -31.36
C GLN A 1024 22.43 -17.89 -31.78
N THR A 1025 21.53 -18.87 -31.89
CA THR A 1025 20.12 -18.67 -32.28
C THR A 1025 19.13 -18.65 -31.10
N ALA A 1026 19.61 -18.88 -29.87
CA ALA A 1026 18.76 -18.93 -28.68
C ALA A 1026 18.21 -17.55 -28.32
N LYS A 1027 16.95 -17.49 -27.85
CA LYS A 1027 16.25 -16.25 -27.46
C LYS A 1027 16.02 -16.15 -25.94
N SER A 1028 16.27 -17.22 -25.20
CA SER A 1028 16.06 -17.32 -23.76
C SER A 1028 17.18 -18.08 -23.06
N ILE A 1029 17.37 -17.80 -21.77
CA ILE A 1029 18.35 -18.50 -20.93
C ILE A 1029 17.97 -19.98 -20.76
N ASP A 1030 16.67 -20.30 -20.71
CA ASP A 1030 16.17 -21.69 -20.68
C ASP A 1030 16.60 -22.49 -21.92
N GLU A 1031 16.54 -21.91 -23.13
CA GLU A 1031 17.04 -22.56 -24.36
C GLU A 1031 18.55 -22.80 -24.31
N VAL A 1032 19.34 -21.83 -23.81
CA VAL A 1032 20.80 -21.99 -23.66
C VAL A 1032 21.13 -23.12 -22.69
N ILE A 1033 20.44 -23.19 -21.55
CA ILE A 1033 20.58 -24.29 -20.58
C ILE A 1033 20.18 -25.62 -21.22
N GLN A 1034 19.05 -25.67 -21.93
CA GLN A 1034 18.56 -26.88 -22.59
C GLN A 1034 19.55 -27.39 -23.64
N TYR A 1035 20.11 -26.50 -24.47
CA TYR A 1035 21.09 -26.90 -25.50
C TYR A 1035 22.42 -27.35 -24.88
N HIS A 1036 22.84 -26.78 -23.74
CA HIS A 1036 24.02 -27.21 -23.01
C HIS A 1036 23.84 -28.59 -22.34
N ASP A 1037 22.72 -28.81 -21.65
CA ASP A 1037 22.43 -30.09 -21.00
C ASP A 1037 22.27 -31.22 -22.05
N LEU A 1038 21.60 -30.93 -23.19
CA LEU A 1038 21.45 -31.86 -24.33
C LEU A 1038 22.79 -32.19 -24.99
N PHE A 1039 23.69 -31.22 -25.17
CA PHE A 1039 25.05 -31.46 -25.66
C PHE A 1039 25.78 -32.44 -24.74
N LEU A 1040 25.79 -32.18 -23.43
CA LEU A 1040 26.50 -33.02 -22.48
C LEU A 1040 25.89 -34.42 -22.32
N ASP A 1041 24.56 -34.56 -22.32
CA ASP A 1041 23.92 -35.88 -22.25
C ASP A 1041 24.17 -36.69 -23.54
N LYS A 1042 24.19 -36.04 -24.71
CA LYS A 1042 24.56 -36.69 -25.97
C LYS A 1042 26.02 -37.14 -25.97
N CYS A 1043 26.96 -36.27 -25.56
CA CYS A 1043 28.38 -36.63 -25.47
C CYS A 1043 28.66 -37.74 -24.44
N LEU A 1044 28.02 -37.74 -23.27
CA LEU A 1044 28.14 -38.86 -22.31
C LEU A 1044 27.66 -40.20 -22.89
N LYS A 1045 26.58 -40.16 -23.68
CA LYS A 1045 26.05 -41.35 -24.34
C LYS A 1045 27.01 -41.88 -25.40
N GLU A 1046 27.42 -41.01 -26.32
CA GLU A 1046 28.25 -41.37 -27.48
C GLU A 1046 29.71 -41.65 -27.10
N CYS A 1047 30.22 -41.11 -25.99
CA CYS A 1047 31.49 -41.52 -25.37
C CYS A 1047 31.43 -42.88 -24.64
N LEU A 1048 30.37 -43.66 -24.83
CA LEU A 1048 30.12 -44.99 -24.23
C LEU A 1048 29.92 -45.01 -22.70
N LEU A 1049 29.92 -43.86 -22.02
CA LEU A 1049 29.87 -43.78 -20.56
C LEU A 1049 28.52 -44.19 -19.96
N LEU A 1050 27.45 -44.13 -20.77
CA LEU A 1050 26.11 -44.62 -20.39
C LEU A 1050 25.84 -46.08 -20.82
N LEU A 1051 26.82 -46.76 -21.43
CA LEU A 1051 26.71 -48.14 -21.92
C LEU A 1051 27.63 -49.07 -21.11
N PRO A 1052 27.21 -49.54 -19.92
CA PRO A 1052 28.09 -50.14 -18.92
C PRO A 1052 28.77 -51.46 -19.37
N GLU A 1053 28.15 -52.20 -20.29
CA GLU A 1053 28.72 -53.43 -20.85
C GLU A 1053 29.93 -53.15 -21.76
N LEU A 1054 29.80 -52.16 -22.65
CA LEU A 1054 30.88 -51.69 -23.51
C LEU A 1054 31.99 -51.02 -22.70
N LEU A 1055 31.63 -50.19 -21.72
CA LEU A 1055 32.59 -49.50 -20.87
C LEU A 1055 33.44 -50.49 -20.06
N LYS A 1056 32.84 -51.53 -19.44
CA LYS A 1056 33.59 -52.60 -18.75
C LYS A 1056 34.60 -53.29 -19.68
N LYS A 1057 34.24 -53.52 -20.95
CA LYS A 1057 35.13 -54.11 -21.96
C LYS A 1057 36.27 -53.18 -22.37
N VAL A 1058 36.00 -51.89 -22.56
CA VAL A 1058 37.03 -50.88 -22.88
C VAL A 1058 37.99 -50.66 -21.71
N GLU A 1059 37.52 -50.62 -20.46
CA GLU A 1059 38.41 -50.56 -19.29
C GLU A 1059 39.30 -51.81 -19.18
N ARG A 1060 38.76 -53.03 -19.43
CA ARG A 1060 39.58 -54.26 -19.44
C ARG A 1060 40.65 -54.25 -20.53
N LEU A 1061 40.34 -53.77 -21.73
CA LEU A 1061 41.32 -53.60 -22.82
C LEU A 1061 42.42 -52.59 -22.44
N LYS A 1062 42.06 -51.45 -21.84
CA LYS A 1062 43.03 -50.46 -21.33
C LYS A 1062 43.95 -51.05 -20.25
N LEU A 1063 43.41 -51.84 -19.33
CA LEU A 1063 44.20 -52.51 -18.29
C LEU A 1063 45.23 -53.48 -18.87
N VAL A 1064 44.86 -54.29 -19.86
CA VAL A 1064 45.80 -55.19 -20.56
C VAL A 1064 46.91 -54.41 -21.28
N CYS A 1065 46.57 -53.27 -21.91
CA CYS A 1065 47.56 -52.37 -22.51
C CYS A 1065 48.56 -51.80 -21.49
N LEU A 1066 48.10 -51.40 -20.30
CA LEU A 1066 48.96 -50.87 -19.23
C LEU A 1066 49.87 -51.95 -18.64
N GLN A 1067 49.32 -53.15 -18.38
CA GLN A 1067 50.10 -54.29 -17.90
C GLN A 1067 51.18 -54.70 -18.92
N TYR A 1068 50.85 -54.71 -20.21
CA TYR A 1068 51.82 -54.92 -21.28
C TYR A 1068 52.90 -53.83 -21.32
N ALA A 1069 52.53 -52.55 -21.21
CA ALA A 1069 53.48 -51.44 -21.24
C ALA A 1069 54.44 -51.45 -20.05
N ALA A 1070 53.95 -51.74 -18.84
CA ALA A 1070 54.80 -51.91 -17.66
C ALA A 1070 55.73 -53.13 -17.78
N ALA A 1071 55.24 -54.24 -18.33
CA ALA A 1071 56.05 -55.43 -18.57
C ALA A 1071 57.07 -55.26 -19.70
N SER A 1072 56.86 -54.35 -20.66
CA SER A 1072 57.66 -54.28 -21.89
C SER A 1072 59.15 -54.06 -21.63
N GLN A 1073 59.51 -53.19 -20.68
CA GLN A 1073 60.90 -52.91 -20.34
C GLN A 1073 61.61 -54.16 -19.78
N TRP A 1074 60.94 -54.94 -18.94
CA TRP A 1074 61.45 -56.20 -18.38
C TRP A 1074 61.51 -57.33 -19.42
N LEU A 1075 60.49 -57.46 -20.28
CA LEU A 1075 60.46 -58.44 -21.38
C LEU A 1075 61.61 -58.19 -22.37
N ILE A 1076 61.93 -56.91 -22.64
CA ILE A 1076 63.03 -56.50 -23.49
C ILE A 1076 64.39 -56.76 -22.81
N SER A 1077 64.59 -56.32 -21.56
CA SER A 1077 65.86 -56.56 -20.85
C SER A 1077 66.15 -58.04 -20.65
N SER A 1078 65.12 -58.85 -20.39
CA SER A 1078 65.26 -60.32 -20.24
C SER A 1078 65.50 -61.05 -21.57
N SER A 1079 65.36 -60.36 -22.71
CA SER A 1079 65.69 -60.88 -24.05
C SER A 1079 67.11 -60.50 -24.50
N ILE A 1080 67.83 -59.65 -23.76
CA ILE A 1080 69.10 -59.04 -24.16
C ILE A 1080 70.11 -59.11 -23.02
N ASP A 1081 70.91 -60.19 -22.98
CA ASP A 1081 72.12 -60.23 -22.16
C ASP A 1081 73.16 -59.26 -22.77
N ILE A 1082 73.30 -58.08 -22.19
CA ILE A 1082 74.38 -57.14 -22.54
C ILE A 1082 75.65 -57.61 -21.82
N PRO A 1083 76.72 -58.03 -22.54
CA PRO A 1083 78.00 -58.26 -21.91
C PRO A 1083 78.52 -56.92 -21.38
N LYS A 1084 78.64 -56.79 -20.06
CA LYS A 1084 79.19 -55.60 -19.42
C LYS A 1084 80.59 -55.34 -20.00
N LEU A 1085 80.84 -54.14 -20.50
CA LEU A 1085 82.20 -53.65 -20.66
C LEU A 1085 82.76 -53.44 -19.26
N GLU A 1086 83.90 -54.07 -18.97
CA GLU A 1086 84.72 -53.74 -17.82
C GLU A 1086 85.58 -52.52 -18.18
N GLU A 1087 85.73 -51.56 -17.28
CA GLU A 1087 86.63 -50.42 -17.47
C GLU A 1087 88.10 -50.88 -17.39
N PRO A 1088 89.01 -50.31 -18.20
CA PRO A 1088 90.39 -50.78 -18.26
C PRO A 1088 91.17 -50.41 -17.00
N SER A 1089 91.85 -51.40 -16.43
CA SER A 1089 92.92 -51.24 -15.43
C SER A 1089 94.10 -52.14 -15.78
N ASP A 1090 95.29 -51.80 -15.29
CA ASP A 1090 96.52 -52.02 -16.05
C ASP A 1090 97.08 -53.44 -16.17
N VAL A 1091 97.44 -53.77 -17.42
CA VAL A 1091 98.65 -54.48 -17.87
C VAL A 1091 99.25 -55.55 -16.93
N SER A 1092 99.03 -56.84 -17.23
CA SER A 1092 100.15 -57.76 -17.53
C SER A 1092 99.77 -59.13 -18.14
N LEU A 1093 100.43 -59.39 -19.28
CA LEU A 1093 100.75 -60.67 -19.94
C LEU A 1093 100.16 -62.03 -19.46
N ARG A 1094 99.38 -62.64 -20.39
CA ARG A 1094 99.40 -64.06 -20.83
C ARG A 1094 99.02 -65.20 -19.86
N SER A 1095 97.81 -65.71 -20.09
CA SER A 1095 97.54 -67.10 -20.55
C SER A 1095 98.06 -68.30 -19.74
N GLU A 1096 97.14 -69.06 -19.11
CA GLU A 1096 96.82 -70.42 -19.59
C GLU A 1096 95.56 -71.06 -18.95
N LYS A 1097 95.20 -72.28 -19.41
CA LYS A 1097 94.26 -73.27 -18.80
C LYS A 1097 92.74 -73.02 -18.94
N SER A 1098 92.33 -72.88 -20.19
CA SER A 1098 90.98 -72.88 -20.75
C SER A 1098 90.15 -74.20 -20.61
N LYS A 1099 90.11 -74.84 -19.43
CA LYS A 1099 89.33 -76.09 -19.22
C LYS A 1099 87.97 -75.95 -18.49
N GLN A 1100 87.66 -74.80 -17.89
CA GLN A 1100 86.40 -74.62 -17.14
C GLN A 1100 85.26 -73.97 -17.94
N TRP A 1101 85.52 -73.50 -19.18
CA TRP A 1101 84.55 -72.71 -19.95
C TRP A 1101 83.47 -73.52 -20.68
N ARG A 1102 83.76 -74.74 -21.15
CA ARG A 1102 82.84 -75.49 -22.03
C ARG A 1102 81.56 -76.02 -21.35
N SER A 1103 81.54 -76.18 -20.03
CA SER A 1103 80.31 -76.54 -19.29
C SER A 1103 79.44 -75.30 -18.99
N ARG A 1104 80.06 -74.15 -18.70
CA ARG A 1104 79.34 -72.87 -18.51
C ARG A 1104 78.59 -72.46 -19.77
N SER A 1105 79.19 -72.57 -20.95
CA SER A 1105 78.53 -72.19 -22.21
C SER A 1105 77.25 -72.99 -22.51
N GLN A 1106 77.23 -74.31 -22.22
CA GLN A 1106 76.00 -75.11 -22.36
C GLN A 1106 74.93 -74.74 -21.32
N SER A 1107 75.33 -74.51 -20.06
CA SER A 1107 74.41 -74.08 -19.01
C SER A 1107 73.78 -72.71 -19.31
N GLN A 1108 74.57 -71.76 -19.82
CA GLN A 1108 74.09 -70.44 -20.24
C GLN A 1108 73.17 -70.53 -21.46
N ALA A 1109 73.52 -71.32 -22.49
CA ALA A 1109 72.66 -71.50 -23.67
C ALA A 1109 71.28 -72.08 -23.31
N VAL A 1110 71.22 -73.08 -22.42
CA VAL A 1110 69.95 -73.66 -21.94
C VAL A 1110 69.15 -72.65 -21.10
N LYS A 1111 69.81 -71.83 -20.27
CA LYS A 1111 69.17 -70.72 -19.56
C LYS A 1111 68.59 -69.66 -20.49
N MET A 1112 69.38 -69.17 -21.45
CA MET A 1112 68.90 -68.18 -22.43
C MET A 1112 67.73 -68.73 -23.26
N MET A 1113 67.73 -70.02 -23.59
CA MET A 1113 66.63 -70.63 -24.34
C MET A 1113 65.35 -70.76 -23.50
N THR A 1114 65.46 -71.18 -22.23
CA THR A 1114 64.30 -71.22 -21.31
C THR A 1114 63.78 -69.82 -20.93
N GLN A 1115 64.66 -68.83 -20.78
CA GLN A 1115 64.25 -67.44 -20.57
C GLN A 1115 63.52 -66.88 -21.80
N ASN A 1116 64.05 -67.10 -23.01
CA ASN A 1116 63.37 -66.69 -24.25
C ASN A 1116 62.01 -67.39 -24.45
N THR A 1117 61.84 -68.66 -24.06
CA THR A 1117 60.51 -69.30 -24.10
C THR A 1117 59.55 -68.68 -23.09
N THR A 1118 59.94 -68.45 -21.83
CA THR A 1118 59.04 -67.80 -20.84
C THR A 1118 58.65 -66.37 -21.22
N VAL A 1119 59.57 -65.60 -21.83
CA VAL A 1119 59.26 -64.27 -22.40
C VAL A 1119 58.29 -64.40 -23.57
N THR A 1120 58.49 -65.37 -24.46
CA THR A 1120 57.60 -65.63 -25.61
C THR A 1120 56.20 -66.06 -25.14
N GLU A 1121 56.10 -66.93 -24.15
CA GLU A 1121 54.83 -67.36 -23.53
C GLU A 1121 54.10 -66.19 -22.86
N SER A 1122 54.83 -65.28 -22.22
CA SER A 1122 54.27 -64.07 -21.61
C SER A 1122 53.70 -63.11 -22.65
N ILE A 1123 54.40 -62.91 -23.78
CA ILE A 1123 53.88 -62.12 -24.91
C ILE A 1123 52.66 -62.80 -25.55
N LEU A 1124 52.71 -64.13 -25.74
CA LEU A 1124 51.58 -64.94 -26.22
C LEU A 1124 50.39 -64.93 -25.26
N LYS A 1125 50.59 -64.70 -23.95
CA LYS A 1125 49.51 -64.50 -22.98
C LYS A 1125 48.81 -63.16 -23.24
N PHE A 1126 49.55 -62.04 -23.22
CA PHE A 1126 49.00 -60.71 -23.50
C PHE A 1126 48.33 -60.63 -24.89
N GLU A 1127 48.91 -61.26 -25.91
CA GLU A 1127 48.34 -61.32 -27.26
C GLU A 1127 47.00 -62.08 -27.30
N ARG A 1128 46.87 -63.20 -26.56
CA ARG A 1128 45.60 -63.93 -26.46
C ARG A 1128 44.55 -63.16 -25.67
N GLU A 1129 44.93 -62.57 -24.54
CA GLU A 1129 44.02 -61.81 -23.66
C GLU A 1129 43.48 -60.56 -24.36
N PHE A 1130 44.36 -59.79 -25.03
CA PHE A 1130 43.96 -58.62 -25.81
C PHE A 1130 43.05 -58.98 -26.99
N ASN A 1131 43.42 -59.99 -27.79
CA ASN A 1131 42.62 -60.39 -28.95
C ASN A 1131 41.27 -61.00 -28.56
N ALA A 1132 41.18 -61.77 -27.47
CA ALA A 1132 39.92 -62.34 -26.99
C ALA A 1132 38.95 -61.26 -26.51
N GLU A 1133 39.43 -60.26 -25.76
CA GLU A 1133 38.59 -59.14 -25.33
C GLU A 1133 38.17 -58.25 -26.51
N LEU A 1134 39.08 -57.97 -27.46
CA LEU A 1134 38.78 -57.20 -28.67
C LEU A 1134 37.74 -57.92 -29.57
N GLN A 1135 37.86 -59.24 -29.74
CA GLN A 1135 36.85 -60.03 -30.46
C GLN A 1135 35.50 -60.04 -29.72
N SER A 1136 35.50 -60.06 -28.39
CA SER A 1136 34.26 -60.02 -27.60
C SER A 1136 33.52 -58.67 -27.67
N LEU A 1137 34.20 -57.58 -28.03
CA LEU A 1137 33.59 -56.27 -28.24
C LEU A 1137 32.73 -56.23 -29.52
N GLY A 1138 33.16 -56.95 -30.57
CA GLY A 1138 32.50 -57.01 -31.88
C GLY A 1138 31.00 -57.34 -31.85
N PRO A 1139 30.56 -58.48 -31.27
CA PRO A 1139 29.14 -58.82 -31.24
C PRO A 1139 28.31 -57.81 -30.44
N ILE A 1140 28.85 -57.28 -29.33
CA ILE A 1140 28.16 -56.30 -28.46
C ILE A 1140 27.96 -54.97 -29.20
N LEU A 1141 28.89 -54.57 -30.06
CA LEU A 1141 28.69 -53.40 -30.94
C LEU A 1141 27.64 -53.69 -32.02
N SER A 1142 27.68 -54.87 -32.66
CA SER A 1142 26.73 -55.22 -33.72
C SER A 1142 25.28 -55.43 -33.27
N SER A 1143 25.06 -55.81 -32.00
CA SER A 1143 23.71 -55.91 -31.43
C SER A 1143 23.12 -54.54 -31.07
N ASN A 1144 23.95 -53.64 -30.53
CA ASN A 1144 23.51 -52.29 -30.16
C ASN A 1144 23.46 -51.32 -31.36
N SER A 1145 24.21 -51.56 -32.44
CA SER A 1145 24.21 -50.71 -33.65
C SER A 1145 22.88 -50.66 -34.40
N GLN A 1146 21.99 -51.63 -34.18
CA GLN A 1146 20.61 -51.57 -34.72
C GLN A 1146 19.74 -50.53 -34.01
N ALA A 1147 20.05 -50.18 -32.76
CA ALA A 1147 19.36 -49.14 -32.01
C ALA A 1147 20.03 -47.77 -32.15
N GLU A 1148 21.37 -47.75 -32.29
CA GLU A 1148 22.17 -46.53 -32.12
C GLU A 1148 23.28 -46.41 -33.19
N PRO A 1149 23.10 -45.60 -34.25
CA PRO A 1149 23.93 -45.67 -35.47
C PRO A 1149 25.39 -45.22 -35.29
N TYR A 1150 25.68 -44.42 -34.26
CA TYR A 1150 27.04 -43.98 -33.93
C TYR A 1150 27.96 -45.15 -33.49
N LEU A 1151 27.38 -46.27 -33.02
CA LEU A 1151 28.13 -47.48 -32.69
C LEU A 1151 28.61 -48.24 -33.93
N THR A 1152 27.94 -48.08 -35.07
CA THR A 1152 28.38 -48.63 -36.37
C THR A 1152 29.72 -48.02 -36.79
N HIS A 1153 29.88 -46.70 -36.62
CA HIS A 1153 31.14 -46.01 -36.88
C HIS A 1153 32.24 -46.49 -35.93
N LEU A 1154 31.96 -46.61 -34.62
CA LEU A 1154 32.92 -47.15 -33.64
C LEU A 1154 33.37 -48.57 -34.04
N ALA A 1155 32.44 -49.44 -34.46
CA ALA A 1155 32.75 -50.80 -34.89
C ALA A 1155 33.68 -50.83 -36.12
N GLN A 1156 33.43 -49.98 -37.12
CA GLN A 1156 34.29 -49.83 -38.30
C GLN A 1156 35.71 -49.37 -37.91
N TRP A 1157 35.82 -48.31 -37.08
CA TRP A 1157 37.09 -47.71 -36.67
C TRP A 1157 37.94 -48.59 -35.74
N ILE A 1158 37.31 -49.36 -34.84
CA ILE A 1158 38.01 -50.25 -33.90
C ILE A 1158 38.35 -51.61 -34.51
N LEU A 1159 37.39 -52.26 -35.17
CA LEU A 1159 37.56 -53.63 -35.69
C LEU A 1159 38.21 -53.64 -37.08
N GLY A 1160 38.18 -52.52 -37.81
CA GLY A 1160 38.70 -52.43 -39.18
C GLY A 1160 37.85 -53.17 -40.21
N ILE A 1161 36.62 -53.56 -39.86
CA ILE A 1161 35.68 -54.21 -40.77
C ILE A 1161 35.08 -53.15 -41.70
N ARG A 1162 35.74 -52.98 -42.85
CA ARG A 1162 35.12 -52.37 -44.03
C ARG A 1162 34.12 -53.39 -44.58
N ASN A 1163 32.83 -53.17 -44.34
CA ASN A 1163 31.79 -53.79 -45.13
C ASN A 1163 31.85 -53.19 -46.54
N ASP A 1164 32.34 -53.95 -47.51
CA ASP A 1164 32.10 -53.68 -48.93
C ASP A 1164 30.71 -54.23 -49.32
N GLN A 1165 29.66 -53.49 -48.97
CA GLN A 1165 28.30 -53.61 -49.51
C GLN A 1165 27.50 -52.32 -49.26
#